data_AF-A0A914ZFS2-F1
#
_entry.id   AF-A0A914ZFS2-F1
#
_cell.length_a   1.000
_cell.length_b   1.000
_cell.length_c   1.000
_cell.angle_alpha   90.00
_cell.angle_beta   90.00
_cell.angle_gamma   90.00
#
_symmetry.space_group_name_H-M   'P 1'
#
loop_
_entity.id
_entity.type
_entity.pdbx_description
1 polymer ?
#
loop_
_entity_poly.entity_id
_entity_poly.type
_entity_poly.pdbx_seq_one_letter_code
_entity_poly.pdbx_strand_id
1 'polypeptide(L)'
;AMRCPQLSLLTLFVCGTCVGGQLSTVDSKRRVDCFPDPNASSASCEKRGCIWDTQNYQDTTVPLCYFPSGTGYSVFNVSDDEILLTKENSSGNAVNPFGKDISPLKFRKQYYGSTLNIRIEPSSASLRRFEPDIDLLRGFTYSSDSLYVETTTQGIFSFSVKRRSTNVALWNTSLGGGLMFADQYIQLATYFASNNVYGFGENVHHTLKHNLNKYTTWGMLARDEGPNAYGESTNNLYGVYAFYVCVENDGNAHGAVIVNSNPQDITTGPGPHMVYRTIGGMLDIYFFPGPTPEEVIQQYEALVGKPMMPAYWALGFQLSRYGYANLSDQQAIIKRNREAGIPLDAPHFDIDYMNRNMDFTTGQNWQGLGGYVRQLQQDGLHVVLIFDPAIDVISESFTRAVEKDVAFIEWPRDDLVQTEIQNLYNVTNGTKIMLGVVWPDRHTAFPDFSDLKPNTVEWWVDEYRRYHKSVPFDGLWIDMNEPANFGTNEEEPWYFGNDDHPNIEPLNCSKSNASDRQWDYPPYKTHSAYFYGSTSELASKTLCMLATTRRGQDLFYNTKNLYGLYEAKATLKAVHEVTQKRGIVLSRSTFPGAGRYAGHWLGDNQAVWEALRVSAIGVQEFNMFGIPYVGSDICGYSGNAEEEMCLRWHQLGAFHPFSRNHNNNNAAPQDPAQWPTVAEATREANLFRYRYLPYLYSLHFASSIAGGTVVRPVFFEFPRDNQTYDLGLQFMWGPGLMIVPVTEQGAETVSAYLPTSATWYSLRDGDYGETVFSGNMRARKTEMIPVLARGGVIIPRQPPETTTTASRRNPFDLLIAIDPSNGTAAGFLYWDDGESVISDFGSYPFYEFRFTFTTNAESSKLTIMRISNGNIRMPTLDSIDVLGLPYAPNMSTVKYMEETVDMTQSSYDESKKLFKIRKQGMIALDEQPTIAELIWSTNGLTKMSITRRPSTLAALLPLLRILYWFV
;
A
#
# COMPACT_ATOMS: atom_id res chain seq x y z
N ALA A 1 70.37 -23.58 46.26
CA ALA A 1 71.03 -24.72 46.90
C ALA A 1 70.59 -26.02 46.22
N MET A 2 71.57 -26.80 45.74
CA MET A 2 71.61 -28.27 45.51
C MET A 2 70.41 -28.96 44.80
N ARG A 3 70.61 -29.43 43.54
CA ARG A 3 71.02 -30.81 43.13
C ARG A 3 69.91 -31.84 43.41
N CYS A 4 69.45 -32.74 42.52
CA CYS A 4 70.15 -33.62 41.57
C CYS A 4 69.08 -34.45 40.74
N PRO A 5 69.39 -35.49 39.91
CA PRO A 5 69.30 -35.40 38.44
C PRO A 5 68.62 -36.59 37.70
N GLN A 6 68.56 -36.47 36.35
CA GLN A 6 68.66 -37.46 35.24
C GLN A 6 68.07 -38.90 35.30
N LEU A 7 67.41 -39.27 34.18
CA LEU A 7 67.57 -40.45 33.26
C LEU A 7 66.18 -41.08 32.90
N SER A 8 65.59 -40.77 31.73
CA SER A 8 65.69 -41.47 30.42
C SER A 8 65.14 -42.91 30.35
N LEU A 9 64.07 -43.16 29.58
CA LEU A 9 64.11 -43.96 28.32
C LEU A 9 62.71 -44.03 27.62
N LEU A 10 62.74 -43.78 26.30
CA LEU A 10 61.90 -44.19 25.15
C LEU A 10 60.64 -45.05 25.43
N THR A 11 59.47 -44.91 24.78
CA THR A 11 59.12 -44.85 23.33
C THR A 11 57.57 -44.68 23.31
N LEU A 12 56.85 -43.94 22.45
CA LEU A 12 56.65 -44.10 21.01
C LEU A 12 55.73 -42.93 20.58
N PHE A 13 56.06 -42.26 19.48
CA PHE A 13 55.19 -41.30 18.81
C PHE A 13 54.00 -42.03 18.18
N VAL A 14 52.78 -41.66 18.55
CA VAL A 14 51.60 -41.77 17.69
C VAL A 14 50.99 -40.38 17.61
N CYS A 15 51.03 -39.84 16.40
CA CYS A 15 50.42 -38.57 16.03
C CYS A 15 48.90 -38.71 16.17
N GLY A 16 48.30 -37.87 17.01
CA GLY A 16 46.86 -37.72 17.16
C GLY A 16 46.52 -36.25 17.25
N THR A 17 46.59 -35.54 16.13
CA THR A 17 46.08 -34.18 16.02
C THR A 17 44.56 -34.21 16.01
N CYS A 18 43.93 -33.98 17.17
CA CYS A 18 42.57 -33.45 17.22
C CYS A 18 42.65 -31.93 17.00
N VAL A 19 42.42 -31.46 15.77
CA VAL A 19 42.14 -30.05 15.50
C VAL A 19 40.64 -29.84 15.64
N GLY A 20 40.17 -29.63 16.86
CA GLY A 20 38.85 -29.08 17.12
C GLY A 20 38.93 -27.56 16.97
N GLY A 21 38.68 -27.03 15.77
CA GLY A 21 38.49 -25.59 15.59
C GLY A 21 37.17 -25.18 16.22
N GLN A 22 37.19 -24.49 17.36
CA GLN A 22 36.00 -23.85 17.91
C GLN A 22 35.48 -22.82 16.91
N LEU A 23 34.25 -23.01 16.41
CA LEU A 23 33.52 -21.99 15.66
C LEU A 23 33.31 -20.79 16.59
N SER A 24 33.68 -19.58 16.14
CA SER A 24 33.50 -18.36 16.93
C SER A 24 32.03 -18.08 17.17
N THR A 25 31.62 -17.86 18.42
CA THR A 25 30.25 -17.49 18.79
C THR A 25 29.85 -16.15 18.16
N VAL A 26 28.57 -16.00 17.82
CA VAL A 26 27.99 -14.76 17.25
C VAL A 26 27.12 -14.10 18.30
N ASP A 27 27.27 -12.77 18.44
CA ASP A 27 26.43 -11.93 19.30
C ASP A 27 24.94 -12.22 19.06
N SER A 28 24.18 -12.43 20.13
CA SER A 28 22.75 -12.77 20.08
C SER A 28 21.90 -11.75 19.31
N LYS A 29 22.33 -10.49 19.22
CA LYS A 29 21.64 -9.44 18.46
C LYS A 29 21.84 -9.53 16.94
N ARG A 30 22.79 -10.36 16.48
CA ARG A 30 23.26 -10.40 15.08
C ARG A 30 23.27 -11.82 14.52
N ARG A 31 22.43 -12.71 15.06
CA ARG A 31 22.36 -14.11 14.64
C ARG A 31 21.51 -14.23 13.39
N VAL A 32 21.98 -15.02 12.44
CA VAL A 32 21.15 -15.54 11.35
C VAL A 32 20.72 -16.95 11.74
N ASP A 33 19.42 -17.14 11.92
CA ASP A 33 18.84 -18.41 12.35
C ASP A 33 19.14 -19.51 11.32
N CYS A 34 19.74 -20.60 11.79
CA CYS A 34 20.06 -21.79 11.01
C CYS A 34 18.97 -22.88 11.10
N PHE A 35 18.04 -22.73 12.04
CA PHE A 35 16.91 -23.60 12.22
C PHE A 35 15.61 -22.78 12.35
N PRO A 36 15.19 -22.11 11.27
CA PRO A 36 13.95 -21.32 11.27
C PRO A 36 12.67 -22.17 11.37
N ASP A 37 12.77 -23.50 11.23
CA ASP A 37 11.63 -24.40 11.45
C ASP A 37 11.29 -24.54 12.95
N PRO A 38 10.04 -24.87 13.32
CA PRO A 38 9.71 -25.16 14.71
C PRO A 38 10.54 -26.33 15.29
N ASN A 39 10.76 -26.30 16.62
CA ASN A 39 11.37 -27.39 17.40
C ASN A 39 12.87 -27.65 17.14
N ALA A 40 13.68 -26.59 17.08
CA ALA A 40 15.14 -26.72 17.05
C ALA A 40 15.68 -27.47 18.28
N SER A 41 16.75 -28.25 18.10
CA SER A 41 17.46 -28.98 19.17
C SER A 41 18.98 -28.90 18.95
N SER A 42 19.79 -29.12 20.01
CA SER A 42 21.26 -29.16 19.88
C SER A 42 21.70 -30.14 18.81
N ALA A 43 21.16 -31.37 18.83
CA ALA A 43 21.51 -32.42 17.88
C ALA A 43 21.12 -32.06 16.44
N SER A 44 19.93 -31.49 16.22
CA SER A 44 19.48 -31.09 14.89
C SER A 44 20.25 -29.87 14.37
N CYS A 45 20.67 -28.95 15.25
CA CYS A 45 21.51 -27.80 14.92
C CYS A 45 22.93 -28.20 14.51
N GLU A 46 23.58 -29.03 15.32
CA GLU A 46 24.94 -29.51 15.06
C GLU A 46 25.02 -30.34 13.78
N LYS A 47 23.96 -31.11 13.45
CA LYS A 47 23.86 -31.85 12.19
C LYS A 47 23.89 -30.93 10.96
N ARG A 48 23.44 -29.68 11.07
CA ARG A 48 23.51 -28.65 10.00
C ARG A 48 24.88 -27.97 9.92
N GLY A 49 25.80 -28.30 10.84
CA GLY A 49 27.09 -27.61 10.98
C GLY A 49 26.96 -26.22 11.62
N CYS A 50 25.89 -26.00 12.37
CA CYS A 50 25.55 -24.73 13.01
C CYS A 50 25.91 -24.72 14.50
N ILE A 51 25.80 -23.54 15.12
CA ILE A 51 26.15 -23.32 16.53
C ILE A 51 24.86 -23.34 17.35
N TRP A 52 24.82 -24.21 18.36
CA TRP A 52 23.79 -24.22 19.38
C TRP A 52 24.25 -23.45 20.62
N ASP A 53 23.47 -22.47 21.08
CA ASP A 53 23.82 -21.65 22.24
C ASP A 53 22.62 -21.31 23.10
N THR A 54 22.67 -21.72 24.38
CA THR A 54 21.63 -21.53 25.39
C THR A 54 21.91 -20.36 26.35
N GLN A 55 22.99 -19.59 26.18
CA GLN A 55 23.37 -18.53 27.13
C GLN A 55 22.33 -17.40 27.23
N ASN A 56 21.48 -17.22 26.21
CA ASN A 56 20.45 -16.17 26.16
C ASN A 56 19.01 -16.72 26.23
N TYR A 57 18.78 -17.87 26.88
CA TYR A 57 17.46 -18.54 26.91
C TYR A 57 16.29 -17.71 27.48
N GLN A 58 16.58 -16.58 28.15
CA GLN A 58 15.56 -15.70 28.72
C GLN A 58 14.83 -14.87 27.65
N ASP A 59 15.48 -14.57 26.52
CA ASP A 59 14.81 -13.99 25.35
C ASP A 59 14.50 -15.12 24.36
N THR A 60 13.25 -15.57 24.38
CA THR A 60 12.78 -16.68 23.56
C THR A 60 12.76 -16.39 22.06
N THR A 61 12.93 -15.12 21.66
CA THR A 61 12.98 -14.74 20.24
C THR A 61 14.38 -14.95 19.64
N VAL A 62 15.43 -14.94 20.47
CA VAL A 62 16.81 -15.10 19.99
C VAL A 62 17.03 -16.51 19.44
N PRO A 63 17.53 -16.66 18.20
CA PRO A 63 17.85 -17.97 17.65
C PRO A 63 18.87 -18.73 18.51
N LEU A 64 18.45 -19.89 19.03
CA LEU A 64 19.33 -20.81 19.76
C LEU A 64 20.25 -21.58 18.82
N CYS A 65 19.79 -21.84 17.59
CA CYS A 65 20.59 -22.41 16.51
C CYS A 65 20.90 -21.36 15.45
N TYR A 66 22.17 -21.04 15.21
CA TYR A 66 22.54 -20.00 14.25
C TYR A 66 23.76 -20.35 13.42
N PHE A 67 23.88 -19.68 12.27
CA PHE A 67 24.99 -19.92 11.34
C PHE A 67 26.33 -19.40 11.87
N PRO A 68 27.43 -20.14 11.68
CA PRO A 68 28.78 -19.64 11.88
C PRO A 68 29.08 -18.46 10.95
N SER A 69 29.94 -17.53 11.41
CA SER A 69 30.37 -16.34 10.65
C SER A 69 30.96 -16.66 9.27
N GLY A 70 31.61 -17.81 9.11
CA GLY A 70 32.22 -18.28 7.86
C GLY A 70 31.26 -18.97 6.87
N THR A 71 29.96 -18.98 7.12
CA THR A 71 28.99 -19.65 6.25
C THR A 71 28.54 -18.75 5.09
N GLY A 72 28.63 -19.26 3.85
CA GLY A 72 28.15 -18.55 2.65
C GLY A 72 28.71 -19.11 1.35
N TYR A 73 28.60 -18.31 0.29
CA TYR A 73 29.30 -18.53 -0.98
C TYR A 73 30.66 -17.82 -0.95
N SER A 74 31.65 -18.35 -1.65
CA SER A 74 32.97 -17.74 -1.82
C SER A 74 33.13 -17.13 -3.20
N VAL A 75 33.93 -16.06 -3.29
CA VAL A 75 34.30 -15.44 -4.56
C VAL A 75 35.20 -16.39 -5.36
N PHE A 76 34.74 -16.80 -6.54
CA PHE A 76 35.50 -17.66 -7.45
C PHE A 76 36.23 -16.84 -8.52
N ASN A 77 35.51 -15.89 -9.14
CA ASN A 77 36.07 -15.02 -10.16
C ASN A 77 35.43 -13.63 -10.09
N VAL A 78 36.21 -12.60 -10.39
CA VAL A 78 35.76 -11.20 -10.44
C VAL A 78 36.08 -10.64 -11.81
N SER A 79 35.07 -10.09 -12.48
CA SER A 79 35.21 -9.29 -13.69
C SER A 79 34.60 -7.90 -13.45
N ASP A 80 34.70 -7.02 -14.44
CA ASP A 80 34.15 -5.66 -14.34
C ASP A 80 32.60 -5.66 -14.21
N ASP A 81 31.93 -6.61 -14.86
CA ASP A 81 30.46 -6.67 -14.95
C ASP A 81 29.82 -7.73 -14.04
N GLU A 82 30.55 -8.78 -13.66
CA GLU A 82 30.03 -9.88 -12.86
C GLU A 82 31.04 -10.48 -11.87
N ILE A 83 30.51 -11.00 -10.76
CA ILE A 83 31.26 -11.81 -9.80
C ILE A 83 30.66 -13.22 -9.78
N LEU A 84 31.49 -14.23 -10.05
CA LEU A 84 31.12 -15.63 -9.94
C LEU A 84 31.36 -16.12 -8.52
N LEU A 85 30.36 -16.80 -7.98
CA LEU A 85 30.32 -17.26 -6.59
C LEU A 85 30.18 -18.78 -6.56
N THR A 86 30.98 -19.46 -5.75
CA THR A 86 30.91 -20.91 -5.56
C THR A 86 30.69 -21.25 -4.10
N LYS A 87 29.88 -22.27 -3.82
CA LYS A 87 29.73 -22.83 -2.47
C LYS A 87 30.47 -24.16 -2.38
N GLU A 88 31.42 -24.23 -1.46
CA GLU A 88 32.17 -25.45 -1.13
C GLU A 88 31.75 -25.99 0.23
N ASN A 89 31.66 -27.32 0.34
CA ASN A 89 31.40 -28.02 1.60
C ASN A 89 32.71 -28.19 2.38
N SER A 90 33.18 -27.11 3.01
CA SER A 90 34.40 -27.07 3.83
C SER A 90 34.08 -26.86 5.32
N SER A 91 35.03 -27.20 6.20
CA SER A 91 34.88 -27.02 7.64
C SER A 91 34.62 -25.55 7.99
N GLY A 92 33.48 -25.25 8.63
CA GLY A 92 33.06 -23.89 9.00
C GLY A 92 32.09 -23.22 8.03
N ASN A 93 31.81 -23.83 6.87
CA ASN A 93 30.73 -23.44 5.98
C ASN A 93 29.55 -24.39 6.19
N ALA A 94 28.50 -23.95 6.89
CA ALA A 94 27.34 -24.78 7.18
C ALA A 94 26.62 -25.24 5.90
N VAL A 95 26.08 -26.46 5.95
CA VAL A 95 25.34 -27.08 4.86
C VAL A 95 23.95 -26.46 4.79
N ASN A 96 23.47 -26.17 3.58
CA ASN A 96 22.09 -25.75 3.39
C ASN A 96 21.14 -26.90 3.79
N PRO A 97 20.28 -26.71 4.81
CA PRO A 97 19.44 -27.78 5.32
C PRO A 97 18.20 -28.05 4.46
N PHE A 98 17.90 -27.17 3.50
CA PHE A 98 16.65 -27.16 2.73
C PHE A 98 16.84 -27.48 1.24
N GLY A 99 18.01 -28.02 0.88
CA GLY A 99 18.27 -28.47 -0.49
C GLY A 99 19.74 -28.41 -0.84
N LYS A 100 20.07 -28.98 -2.00
CA LYS A 100 21.41 -28.86 -2.57
C LYS A 100 21.61 -27.44 -3.10
N ASP A 101 22.67 -26.79 -2.65
CA ASP A 101 23.04 -25.46 -3.14
C ASP A 101 23.33 -25.48 -4.65
N ILE A 102 22.84 -24.45 -5.34
CA ILE A 102 23.09 -24.17 -6.74
C ILE A 102 24.40 -23.38 -6.84
N SER A 103 25.42 -23.97 -7.45
CA SER A 103 26.75 -23.39 -7.58
C SER A 103 27.32 -23.74 -8.97
N PRO A 104 27.92 -22.78 -9.73
CA PRO A 104 28.17 -21.39 -9.34
C PRO A 104 26.95 -20.47 -9.51
N LEU A 105 26.89 -19.41 -8.70
CA LEU A 105 26.02 -18.25 -8.90
C LEU A 105 26.78 -17.09 -9.57
N LYS A 106 26.04 -16.16 -10.15
CA LYS A 106 26.57 -14.86 -10.62
C LYS A 106 25.91 -13.71 -9.86
N PHE A 107 26.71 -12.75 -9.46
CA PHE A 107 26.29 -11.47 -8.89
C PHE A 107 26.51 -10.37 -9.94
N ARG A 108 25.48 -9.56 -10.18
CA ARG A 108 25.53 -8.42 -11.11
C ARG A 108 24.89 -7.20 -10.48
N LYS A 109 25.39 -6.02 -10.87
CA LYS A 109 24.80 -4.73 -10.51
C LYS A 109 24.53 -3.93 -11.77
N GLN A 110 23.42 -3.20 -11.79
CA GLN A 110 23.04 -2.33 -12.89
C GLN A 110 22.41 -1.05 -12.36
N TYR A 111 22.54 0.04 -13.13
CA TYR A 111 21.97 1.34 -12.77
C TYR A 111 20.93 1.76 -13.80
N TYR A 112 19.76 2.17 -13.33
CA TYR A 112 18.66 2.72 -14.12
C TYR A 112 18.45 4.17 -13.71
N GLY A 113 19.38 5.04 -14.12
CA GLY A 113 19.51 6.37 -13.53
C GLY A 113 20.03 6.27 -12.10
N SER A 114 19.30 6.81 -11.13
CA SER A 114 19.66 6.73 -9.71
C SER A 114 19.26 5.41 -9.04
N THR A 115 18.31 4.66 -9.61
CA THR A 115 17.90 3.35 -9.10
C THR A 115 19.01 2.32 -9.35
N LEU A 116 19.47 1.68 -8.29
CA LEU A 116 20.45 0.59 -8.36
C LEU A 116 19.72 -0.75 -8.33
N ASN A 117 20.05 -1.64 -9.26
CA ASN A 117 19.62 -3.03 -9.27
C ASN A 117 20.79 -3.96 -8.91
N ILE A 118 20.52 -4.97 -8.09
CA ILE A 118 21.42 -6.07 -7.78
C ILE A 118 20.70 -7.37 -8.06
N ARG A 119 21.36 -8.25 -8.83
CA ARG A 119 20.82 -9.55 -9.21
C ARG A 119 21.78 -10.67 -8.83
N ILE A 120 21.27 -11.68 -8.11
CA ILE A 120 21.98 -12.92 -7.80
C ILE A 120 21.16 -14.11 -8.30
N GLU A 121 21.77 -14.91 -9.17
CA GLU A 121 21.09 -16.01 -9.85
C GLU A 121 22.09 -17.10 -10.28
N PRO A 122 21.61 -18.29 -10.72
CA PRO A 122 22.49 -19.31 -11.26
C PRO A 122 23.31 -18.83 -12.46
N SER A 123 24.59 -19.22 -12.51
CA SER A 123 25.48 -18.88 -13.63
C SER A 123 25.08 -19.59 -14.93
N SER A 124 24.57 -20.83 -14.84
CA SER A 124 24.15 -21.62 -16.00
C SER A 124 22.77 -21.20 -16.50
N ALA A 125 22.66 -20.93 -17.81
CA ALA A 125 21.39 -20.67 -18.47
C ALA A 125 20.41 -21.86 -18.43
N SER A 126 20.90 -23.10 -18.29
CA SER A 126 20.06 -24.29 -18.15
C SER A 126 19.33 -24.36 -16.81
N LEU A 127 19.70 -23.52 -15.85
CA LEU A 127 19.10 -23.41 -14.53
C LEU A 127 18.35 -22.08 -14.37
N ARG A 128 17.87 -21.49 -15.49
CA ARG A 128 17.05 -20.28 -15.45
C ARG A 128 15.86 -20.50 -14.52
N ARG A 129 15.64 -19.53 -13.63
CA ARG A 129 14.61 -19.58 -12.59
C ARG A 129 13.44 -18.69 -12.97
N PHE A 130 12.30 -18.92 -12.33
CA PHE A 130 11.10 -18.11 -12.52
C PHE A 130 11.37 -16.64 -12.18
N GLU A 131 10.87 -15.74 -13.01
CA GLU A 131 10.88 -14.30 -12.83
C GLU A 131 9.44 -13.79 -12.97
N PRO A 132 8.91 -13.05 -11.98
CA PRO A 132 7.59 -12.44 -12.09
C PRO A 132 7.56 -11.46 -13.28
N ASP A 133 6.59 -11.60 -14.17
CA ASP A 133 6.39 -10.71 -15.33
C ASP A 133 5.39 -9.60 -15.00
N ILE A 134 5.79 -8.73 -14.08
CA ILE A 134 4.97 -7.62 -13.58
C ILE A 134 5.24 -6.29 -14.30
N ASP A 135 5.77 -6.34 -15.54
CA ASP A 135 6.04 -5.17 -16.39
C ASP A 135 6.89 -4.06 -15.72
N LEU A 136 7.99 -4.45 -15.03
CA LEU A 136 8.92 -3.49 -14.41
C LEU A 136 9.45 -2.47 -15.44
N LEU A 137 9.14 -1.20 -15.21
CA LEU A 137 9.55 -0.05 -15.99
C LEU A 137 10.98 0.33 -15.59
N ARG A 138 11.97 -0.38 -16.17
CA ARG A 138 13.41 -0.14 -15.95
C ARG A 138 13.91 1.12 -16.66
N GLY A 139 13.16 2.20 -16.52
CA GLY A 139 13.45 3.53 -17.07
C GLY A 139 14.49 4.29 -16.24
N PHE A 140 14.96 5.41 -16.77
CA PHE A 140 15.91 6.27 -16.08
C PHE A 140 15.22 7.03 -14.94
N THR A 141 15.63 6.82 -13.69
CA THR A 141 15.16 7.61 -12.53
C THR A 141 16.16 8.67 -12.12
N TYR A 142 15.71 9.71 -11.42
CA TYR A 142 16.58 10.76 -10.89
C TYR A 142 16.54 10.79 -9.36
N SER A 143 17.64 11.22 -8.76
CA SER A 143 17.74 11.69 -7.39
C SER A 143 18.93 12.65 -7.28
N SER A 144 18.86 13.53 -6.30
CA SER A 144 19.97 14.42 -5.95
C SER A 144 21.18 13.70 -5.33
N ASP A 145 21.05 12.41 -5.01
CA ASP A 145 22.11 11.55 -4.48
C ASP A 145 22.22 10.22 -5.27
N SER A 146 23.23 9.41 -4.98
CA SER A 146 23.48 8.16 -5.70
C SER A 146 24.06 7.06 -4.82
N LEU A 147 23.94 5.82 -5.28
CA LEU A 147 24.42 4.63 -4.58
C LEU A 147 25.64 4.03 -5.27
N TYR A 148 26.51 3.40 -4.51
CA TYR A 148 27.57 2.55 -5.04
C TYR A 148 27.68 1.24 -4.26
N VAL A 149 28.25 0.23 -4.90
CA VAL A 149 28.35 -1.12 -4.34
C VAL A 149 29.81 -1.48 -4.09
N GLU A 150 30.12 -1.81 -2.84
CA GLU A 150 31.36 -2.48 -2.45
C GLU A 150 31.11 -3.99 -2.32
N THR A 151 32.05 -4.80 -2.77
CA THR A 151 31.98 -6.26 -2.71
C THR A 151 33.27 -6.82 -2.13
N THR A 152 33.20 -7.92 -1.38
CA THR A 152 34.41 -8.70 -1.11
C THR A 152 34.93 -9.31 -2.41
N THR A 153 36.25 -9.38 -2.55
CA THR A 153 36.92 -9.86 -3.78
C THR A 153 37.62 -11.19 -3.58
N GLN A 154 37.72 -11.67 -2.33
CA GLN A 154 38.31 -12.95 -1.94
C GLN A 154 37.60 -13.48 -0.69
N GLY A 155 37.55 -14.80 -0.52
CA GLY A 155 36.90 -15.44 0.64
C GLY A 155 35.38 -15.44 0.54
N ILE A 156 34.70 -15.40 1.69
CA ILE A 156 33.23 -15.38 1.75
C ILE A 156 32.70 -14.08 1.13
N PHE A 157 31.75 -14.24 0.21
CA PHE A 157 31.13 -13.16 -0.52
C PHE A 157 30.18 -12.36 0.38
N SER A 158 30.35 -11.06 0.36
CA SER A 158 29.37 -10.10 0.84
C SER A 158 29.44 -8.84 0.00
N PHE A 159 28.36 -8.06 0.01
CA PHE A 159 28.33 -6.75 -0.60
C PHE A 159 27.71 -5.72 0.35
N SER A 160 28.05 -4.46 0.12
CA SER A 160 27.43 -3.33 0.79
C SER A 160 27.00 -2.31 -0.24
N VAL A 161 25.71 -1.93 -0.17
CA VAL A 161 25.18 -0.79 -0.90
C VAL A 161 25.36 0.44 -0.03
N LYS A 162 26.06 1.44 -0.54
CA LYS A 162 26.41 2.65 0.20
C LYS A 162 25.91 3.90 -0.49
N ARG A 163 25.47 4.86 0.32
CA ARG A 163 25.17 6.23 -0.12
C ARG A 163 26.47 6.94 -0.44
N ARG A 164 26.56 7.56 -1.63
CA ARG A 164 27.80 8.21 -2.08
C ARG A 164 28.12 9.48 -1.31
N SER A 165 27.11 10.27 -0.94
CA SER A 165 27.29 11.55 -0.25
C SER A 165 27.81 11.40 1.19
N THR A 166 27.36 10.39 1.93
CA THR A 166 27.64 10.22 3.37
C THR A 166 28.48 8.99 3.70
N ASN A 167 28.71 8.10 2.72
CA ASN A 167 29.38 6.81 2.90
C ASN A 167 28.66 5.83 3.85
N VAL A 168 27.40 6.10 4.20
CA VAL A 168 26.58 5.22 5.05
C VAL A 168 26.25 3.93 4.27
N ALA A 169 26.43 2.79 4.94
CA ALA A 169 25.99 1.49 4.43
C ALA A 169 24.48 1.35 4.62
N LEU A 170 23.76 1.34 3.50
CA LEU A 170 22.31 1.15 3.44
C LEU A 170 21.95 -0.31 3.66
N TRP A 171 22.68 -1.17 2.94
CA TRP A 171 22.73 -2.62 3.13
C TRP A 171 24.17 -3.07 3.33
N ASN A 172 24.34 -4.07 4.18
CA ASN A 172 25.60 -4.78 4.36
C ASN A 172 25.32 -6.25 4.63
N THR A 173 25.67 -7.12 3.68
CA THR A 173 25.38 -8.55 3.74
C THR A 173 26.51 -9.37 4.39
N SER A 174 27.39 -8.73 5.17
CA SER A 174 28.51 -9.41 5.84
C SER A 174 28.11 -10.28 7.03
N LEU A 175 26.81 -10.47 7.28
CA LEU A 175 26.31 -11.42 8.28
C LEU A 175 26.64 -12.85 7.84
N GLY A 176 27.23 -13.65 8.74
CA GLY A 176 27.48 -15.07 8.47
C GLY A 176 26.19 -15.85 8.28
N GLY A 177 26.20 -16.82 7.36
CA GLY A 177 24.97 -17.49 6.93
C GLY A 177 24.08 -16.61 6.06
N GLY A 178 24.59 -15.47 5.57
CA GLY A 178 23.82 -14.49 4.82
C GLY A 178 23.25 -15.05 3.52
N LEU A 179 24.09 -15.60 2.63
CA LEU A 179 23.66 -16.09 1.32
C LEU A 179 23.56 -17.63 1.28
N MET A 180 22.35 -18.14 1.06
CA MET A 180 22.07 -19.53 0.70
C MET A 180 21.21 -19.58 -0.56
N PHE A 181 21.40 -20.58 -1.41
CA PHE A 181 20.69 -20.63 -2.69
C PHE A 181 20.52 -22.07 -3.17
N ALA A 182 19.35 -22.62 -2.96
CA ALA A 182 18.89 -23.91 -3.47
C ALA A 182 17.59 -23.72 -4.27
N ASP A 183 17.08 -24.80 -4.87
CA ASP A 183 15.92 -24.75 -5.73
C ASP A 183 14.63 -24.27 -5.02
N GLN A 184 14.41 -24.73 -3.79
CA GLN A 184 13.26 -24.31 -2.97
C GLN A 184 13.69 -23.63 -1.65
N TYR A 185 14.87 -22.99 -1.64
CA TYR A 185 15.34 -22.21 -0.51
C TYR A 185 16.41 -21.20 -0.89
N ILE A 186 16.07 -19.92 -0.85
CA ILE A 186 17.00 -18.81 -1.08
C ILE A 186 16.96 -17.92 0.17
N GLN A 187 18.13 -17.58 0.70
CA GLN A 187 18.28 -16.72 1.87
C GLN A 187 19.27 -15.59 1.57
N LEU A 188 18.94 -14.37 2.04
CA LEU A 188 19.86 -13.24 2.09
C LEU A 188 19.71 -12.48 3.42
N ALA A 189 20.81 -12.29 4.16
CA ALA A 189 20.82 -11.46 5.37
C ALA A 189 21.56 -10.14 5.16
N THR A 190 21.05 -9.05 5.74
CA THR A 190 21.65 -7.71 5.64
C THR A 190 21.36 -6.86 6.88
N TYR A 191 22.29 -5.99 7.25
CA TYR A 191 22.01 -4.89 8.17
C TYR A 191 21.19 -3.79 7.51
N PHE A 192 20.37 -3.10 8.31
CA PHE A 192 19.77 -1.82 7.95
C PHE A 192 20.72 -0.66 8.30
N ALA A 193 20.53 0.50 7.66
CA ALA A 193 21.27 1.72 7.99
C ALA A 193 20.90 2.30 9.38
N SER A 194 19.67 2.07 9.82
CA SER A 194 19.13 2.59 11.09
C SER A 194 18.02 1.66 11.62
N ASN A 195 17.46 2.00 12.77
CA ASN A 195 16.29 1.32 13.33
C ASN A 195 14.94 1.85 12.81
N ASN A 196 14.93 2.85 11.93
CA ASN A 196 13.71 3.49 11.44
C ASN A 196 13.33 2.84 10.12
N VAL A 197 12.64 1.69 10.20
CA VAL A 197 12.24 0.87 9.06
C VAL A 197 10.71 0.81 9.02
N TYR A 198 10.16 0.94 7.81
CA TYR A 198 8.73 1.08 7.54
C TYR A 198 8.33 0.19 6.36
N GLY A 199 7.13 -0.38 6.40
CA GLY A 199 6.62 -1.24 5.34
C GLY A 199 7.05 -2.70 5.50
N PHE A 200 7.31 -3.32 4.36
CA PHE A 200 6.88 -4.67 3.99
C PHE A 200 5.46 -5.05 4.44
N GLY A 201 4.85 -6.02 3.78
CA GLY A 201 3.44 -6.36 3.99
C GLY A 201 2.95 -7.44 3.03
N GLU A 202 1.66 -7.73 2.97
CA GLU A 202 0.60 -7.18 3.80
C GLU A 202 0.45 -7.97 5.12
N ASN A 203 0.46 -7.24 6.23
CA ASN A 203 0.31 -7.74 7.59
C ASN A 203 -0.41 -6.67 8.43
N VAL A 204 -0.90 -7.02 9.64
CA VAL A 204 -1.42 -6.01 10.58
C VAL A 204 -0.28 -5.49 11.46
N HIS A 205 0.26 -4.32 11.11
CA HIS A 205 1.24 -3.64 11.97
C HIS A 205 0.54 -2.74 13.00
N HIS A 206 0.98 -2.84 14.26
CA HIS A 206 0.44 -2.05 15.38
C HIS A 206 1.18 -0.74 15.61
N THR A 207 2.34 -0.61 14.99
CA THR A 207 3.14 0.61 14.93
C THR A 207 3.60 0.79 13.49
N LEU A 208 3.65 2.02 13.02
CA LEU A 208 4.13 2.29 11.66
C LEU A 208 5.63 1.96 11.52
N LYS A 209 6.41 2.24 12.57
CA LYS A 209 7.82 1.86 12.66
C LYS A 209 7.96 0.44 13.17
N HIS A 210 8.80 -0.36 12.52
CA HIS A 210 9.12 -1.71 12.96
C HIS A 210 9.86 -1.75 14.30
N ASN A 211 9.43 -2.67 15.17
CA ASN A 211 10.14 -2.97 16.41
C ASN A 211 11.28 -3.97 16.16
N LEU A 212 12.49 -3.46 15.94
CA LEU A 212 13.67 -4.29 15.70
C LEU A 212 14.34 -4.80 16.99
N ASN A 213 13.81 -4.55 18.18
CA ASN A 213 14.47 -4.94 19.44
C ASN A 213 14.40 -6.44 19.76
N LYS A 214 13.64 -7.21 18.97
CA LYS A 214 13.47 -8.65 19.07
C LYS A 214 13.47 -9.28 17.68
N TYR A 215 13.55 -10.61 17.61
CA TYR A 215 13.38 -11.30 16.34
C TYR A 215 11.90 -11.48 16.04
N THR A 216 11.47 -11.02 14.87
CA THR A 216 10.08 -11.14 14.39
C THR A 216 10.11 -11.60 12.94
N THR A 217 9.32 -12.62 12.60
CA THR A 217 9.20 -13.13 11.24
C THR A 217 7.85 -12.77 10.67
N TRP A 218 7.85 -12.10 9.52
CA TRP A 218 6.67 -11.68 8.78
C TRP A 218 6.50 -12.58 7.57
N GLY A 219 5.41 -13.36 7.56
CA GLY A 219 5.10 -14.24 6.45
C GLY A 219 4.47 -13.48 5.29
N MET A 220 4.74 -13.93 4.06
CA MET A 220 4.21 -13.32 2.84
C MET A 220 3.73 -14.38 1.85
N LEU A 221 2.41 -14.48 1.79
CA LEU A 221 1.65 -15.32 0.87
C LEU A 221 0.23 -14.75 0.83
N ALA A 222 -0.22 -14.22 -0.30
CA ALA A 222 -1.60 -13.69 -0.44
C ALA A 222 -2.67 -14.66 0.13
N ARG A 223 -3.38 -14.32 1.19
CA ARG A 223 -4.25 -15.29 1.88
C ARG A 223 -5.53 -14.61 2.32
N ASP A 224 -6.62 -15.32 2.08
CA ASP A 224 -7.93 -15.01 2.61
C ASP A 224 -7.91 -15.25 4.13
N GLU A 225 -7.53 -14.22 4.86
CA GLU A 225 -7.41 -14.22 6.31
C GLU A 225 -7.79 -12.82 6.81
N GLY A 226 -8.82 -12.72 7.65
CA GLY A 226 -9.22 -11.45 8.23
C GLY A 226 -8.08 -10.83 9.08
N PRO A 227 -7.79 -9.53 8.95
CA PRO A 227 -6.74 -8.87 9.73
C PRO A 227 -7.05 -8.97 11.22
N ASN A 228 -6.12 -9.54 11.98
CA ASN A 228 -6.21 -9.58 13.44
C ASN A 228 -5.68 -8.27 14.04
N ALA A 229 -6.57 -7.45 14.56
CA ALA A 229 -6.21 -6.20 15.24
C ALA A 229 -5.73 -6.39 16.69
N TYR A 230 -5.68 -7.62 17.23
CA TYR A 230 -5.28 -7.86 18.62
C TYR A 230 -3.89 -8.47 18.75
N GLY A 231 -3.06 -7.83 19.58
CA GLY A 231 -1.70 -8.29 19.86
C GLY A 231 -0.83 -8.30 18.61
N GLU A 232 0.48 -8.50 18.75
CA GLU A 232 1.33 -8.57 17.56
C GLU A 232 0.99 -9.82 16.73
N SER A 233 0.48 -9.60 15.52
CA SER A 233 0.15 -10.65 14.55
C SER A 233 1.07 -10.53 13.33
N THR A 234 1.72 -11.64 12.98
CA THR A 234 2.63 -11.76 11.83
C THR A 234 2.01 -12.54 10.67
N ASN A 235 0.68 -12.68 10.69
CA ASN A 235 -0.12 -13.37 9.67
C ASN A 235 0.09 -12.71 8.33
N ASN A 236 0.34 -13.50 7.29
CA ASN A 236 0.20 -13.02 5.92
C ASN A 236 -1.29 -12.78 5.61
N LEU A 237 -1.56 -11.64 4.95
CA LEU A 237 -2.89 -11.26 4.48
C LEU A 237 -2.93 -11.30 2.94
N TYR A 238 -3.73 -10.43 2.33
CA TYR A 238 -4.15 -10.51 0.93
C TYR A 238 -3.05 -10.15 -0.07
N GLY A 239 -2.17 -9.20 0.27
CA GLY A 239 -1.10 -8.70 -0.58
C GLY A 239 0.31 -9.17 -0.17
N VAL A 240 1.26 -9.02 -1.09
CA VAL A 240 2.67 -9.41 -0.88
C VAL A 240 3.64 -8.31 -1.31
N TYR A 241 4.35 -7.73 -0.35
CA TYR A 241 5.26 -6.59 -0.50
C TYR A 241 6.57 -6.81 0.26
N ALA A 242 7.60 -7.28 -0.44
CA ALA A 242 8.98 -7.25 0.07
C ALA A 242 9.64 -5.89 -0.22
N PHE A 243 8.94 -4.79 0.07
CA PHE A 243 9.40 -3.41 -0.10
C PHE A 243 9.38 -2.66 1.23
N TYR A 244 10.45 -1.91 1.54
CA TYR A 244 10.50 -1.09 2.75
C TYR A 244 11.14 0.28 2.47
N VAL A 245 10.85 1.24 3.36
CA VAL A 245 11.52 2.54 3.45
C VAL A 245 12.31 2.60 4.76
N CYS A 246 13.52 3.17 4.73
CA CYS A 246 14.32 3.40 5.93
C CYS A 246 14.81 4.85 6.00
N VAL A 247 14.57 5.50 7.15
CA VAL A 247 15.08 6.84 7.45
C VAL A 247 16.41 6.71 8.20
N GLU A 248 17.48 7.17 7.57
CA GLU A 248 18.84 7.18 8.09
C GLU A 248 18.98 8.15 9.27
N ASN A 249 20.09 8.03 10.02
CA ASN A 249 20.29 8.81 11.24
C ASN A 249 20.46 10.32 11.00
N ASP A 250 20.73 10.74 9.76
CA ASP A 250 20.86 12.14 9.34
C ASP A 250 19.57 12.70 8.68
N GLY A 251 18.52 11.88 8.61
CA GLY A 251 17.25 12.22 7.98
C GLY A 251 17.23 12.05 6.45
N ASN A 252 18.29 11.52 5.83
CA ASN A 252 18.17 10.97 4.49
C ASN A 252 17.34 9.68 4.53
N ALA A 253 16.75 9.29 3.42
CA ALA A 253 15.96 8.07 3.31
C ALA A 253 16.41 7.24 2.10
N HIS A 254 16.21 5.94 2.21
CA HIS A 254 16.32 5.01 1.09
C HIS A 254 15.19 3.99 1.13
N GLY A 255 14.97 3.30 0.03
CA GLY A 255 14.10 2.12 -0.02
C GLY A 255 14.75 0.96 -0.74
N ALA A 256 14.22 -0.23 -0.51
CA ALA A 256 14.57 -1.41 -1.30
C ALA A 256 13.37 -2.32 -1.52
N VAL A 257 13.26 -2.90 -2.72
CA VAL A 257 12.28 -3.94 -3.05
C VAL A 257 12.99 -5.20 -3.52
N ILE A 258 12.55 -6.36 -3.06
CA ILE A 258 12.95 -7.67 -3.60
C ILE A 258 11.81 -8.19 -4.48
N VAL A 259 12.04 -8.30 -5.78
CA VAL A 259 11.01 -8.76 -6.73
C VAL A 259 11.04 -10.28 -6.82
N ASN A 260 10.18 -10.91 -6.02
CA ASN A 260 9.96 -12.35 -6.03
C ASN A 260 8.52 -12.63 -5.60
N SER A 261 7.80 -13.48 -6.35
CA SER A 261 6.41 -13.82 -6.11
C SER A 261 6.22 -15.18 -5.43
N ASN A 262 7.28 -15.95 -5.22
CA ASN A 262 7.20 -17.19 -4.47
C ASN A 262 6.85 -16.90 -3.00
N PRO A 263 6.30 -17.87 -2.25
CA PRO A 263 6.10 -17.71 -0.82
C PRO A 263 7.42 -17.32 -0.14
N GLN A 264 7.35 -16.32 0.74
CA GLN A 264 8.54 -15.68 1.28
C GLN A 264 8.31 -15.19 2.71
N ASP A 265 9.40 -15.00 3.46
CA ASP A 265 9.42 -14.54 4.83
C ASP A 265 10.49 -13.45 5.00
N ILE A 266 10.21 -12.46 5.84
CA ILE A 266 11.21 -11.50 6.34
C ILE A 266 11.33 -11.66 7.84
N THR A 267 12.49 -12.08 8.33
CA THR A 267 12.82 -12.02 9.75
C THR A 267 13.63 -10.76 10.06
N THR A 268 13.13 -9.89 10.93
CA THR A 268 13.88 -8.74 11.45
C THR A 268 14.54 -9.07 12.79
N GLY A 269 15.63 -8.40 13.15
CA GLY A 269 16.25 -8.58 14.48
C GLY A 269 17.11 -7.40 14.95
N PRO A 270 17.69 -7.46 16.17
CA PRO A 270 18.29 -6.33 16.90
C PRO A 270 19.63 -5.81 16.37
N GLY A 271 20.05 -6.32 15.21
CA GLY A 271 21.34 -6.02 14.58
C GLY A 271 21.60 -4.54 14.34
N PRO A 272 20.60 -3.71 13.99
CA PRO A 272 19.34 -4.00 13.28
C PRO A 272 19.59 -4.71 11.95
N HIS A 273 18.87 -5.78 11.67
CA HIS A 273 19.07 -6.54 10.43
C HIS A 273 17.77 -7.17 9.96
N MET A 274 17.79 -7.63 8.70
CA MET A 274 16.78 -8.54 8.17
C MET A 274 17.41 -9.78 7.55
N VAL A 275 16.66 -10.87 7.58
CA VAL A 275 16.92 -12.13 6.89
C VAL A 275 15.72 -12.38 5.97
N TYR A 276 15.93 -12.23 4.67
CA TYR A 276 14.95 -12.57 3.65
C TYR A 276 15.07 -14.05 3.30
N ARG A 277 13.95 -14.77 3.28
CA ARG A 277 13.86 -16.17 2.84
C ARG A 277 12.74 -16.33 1.82
N THR A 278 12.99 -17.09 0.77
CA THR A 278 11.95 -17.48 -0.20
C THR A 278 12.19 -18.91 -0.67
N ILE A 279 11.11 -19.56 -1.08
CA ILE A 279 11.14 -20.96 -1.53
C ILE A 279 11.18 -21.10 -3.06
N GLY A 280 11.50 -20.04 -3.79
CA GLY A 280 11.65 -20.13 -5.25
C GLY A 280 12.15 -18.84 -5.88
N GLY A 281 12.13 -18.78 -7.21
CA GLY A 281 12.51 -17.57 -7.95
C GLY A 281 13.99 -17.21 -7.83
N MET A 282 14.34 -15.92 -7.74
CA MET A 282 15.72 -15.45 -7.63
C MET A 282 15.81 -14.21 -6.73
N LEU A 283 17.02 -13.66 -6.55
CA LEU A 283 17.22 -12.38 -5.90
C LEU A 283 17.35 -11.28 -6.97
N ASP A 284 16.25 -10.59 -7.26
CA ASP A 284 16.21 -9.37 -8.08
C ASP A 284 15.85 -8.19 -7.18
N ILE A 285 16.83 -7.37 -6.81
CA ILE A 285 16.72 -6.38 -5.74
C ILE A 285 16.94 -4.98 -6.33
N TYR A 286 16.06 -4.04 -6.02
CA TYR A 286 16.20 -2.65 -6.43
C TYR A 286 16.32 -1.74 -5.21
N PHE A 287 17.17 -0.73 -5.32
CA PHE A 287 17.50 0.23 -4.29
C PHE A 287 17.23 1.66 -4.78
N PHE A 288 16.60 2.44 -3.92
CA PHE A 288 16.12 3.79 -4.22
C PHE A 288 16.82 4.79 -3.27
N PRO A 289 17.69 5.68 -3.77
CA PRO A 289 18.52 6.55 -2.92
C PRO A 289 17.82 7.69 -2.17
N GLY A 290 16.54 8.02 -2.41
CA GLY A 290 15.94 9.24 -1.83
C GLY A 290 16.60 10.52 -2.37
N PRO A 291 16.96 11.55 -1.57
CA PRO A 291 17.21 11.49 -0.13
C PRO A 291 15.98 11.73 0.75
N THR A 292 14.84 12.16 0.20
CA THR A 292 13.61 12.27 0.98
C THR A 292 12.79 10.97 0.92
N PRO A 293 11.97 10.65 1.94
CA PRO A 293 11.07 9.50 1.87
C PRO A 293 10.11 9.56 0.66
N GLU A 294 9.65 10.74 0.28
CA GLU A 294 8.77 10.92 -0.88
C GLU A 294 9.49 10.59 -2.21
N GLU A 295 10.74 11.03 -2.39
CA GLU A 295 11.56 10.66 -3.55
C GLU A 295 11.79 9.14 -3.64
N VAL A 296 11.92 8.45 -2.49
CA VAL A 296 12.01 6.98 -2.47
C VAL A 296 10.76 6.35 -3.08
N ILE A 297 9.57 6.83 -2.71
CA ILE A 297 8.30 6.31 -3.25
C ILE A 297 8.17 6.63 -4.74
N GLN A 298 8.50 7.85 -5.17
CA GLN A 298 8.50 8.23 -6.58
C GLN A 298 9.42 7.35 -7.43
N GLN A 299 10.60 7.00 -6.93
CA GLN A 299 11.52 6.10 -7.62
C GLN A 299 11.02 4.64 -7.66
N TYR A 300 10.42 4.18 -6.57
CA TYR A 300 9.78 2.86 -6.52
C TYR A 300 8.64 2.77 -7.54
N GLU A 301 7.73 3.75 -7.57
CA GLU A 301 6.63 3.81 -8.52
C GLU A 301 7.09 4.08 -9.96
N ALA A 302 8.22 4.76 -10.17
CA ALA A 302 8.84 4.84 -11.50
C ALA A 302 9.29 3.46 -12.01
N LEU A 303 9.64 2.53 -11.11
CA LEU A 303 10.00 1.15 -11.44
C LEU A 303 8.77 0.24 -11.60
N VAL A 304 7.88 0.18 -10.60
CA VAL A 304 6.74 -0.76 -10.63
C VAL A 304 5.54 -0.23 -11.41
N GLY A 305 5.54 1.08 -11.67
CA GLY A 305 4.51 1.85 -12.37
C GLY A 305 3.66 2.67 -11.39
N LYS A 306 3.35 3.89 -11.83
CA LYS A 306 2.62 4.91 -11.06
C LYS A 306 1.14 4.53 -10.89
N PRO A 307 0.51 4.95 -9.78
CA PRO A 307 -0.86 4.56 -9.50
C PRO A 307 -1.85 5.13 -10.51
N MET A 308 -2.95 4.40 -10.74
CA MET A 308 -4.06 4.88 -11.55
C MET A 308 -4.65 6.15 -10.94
N MET A 309 -5.22 6.98 -11.81
CA MET A 309 -5.99 8.13 -11.36
C MET A 309 -7.43 7.68 -11.08
N PRO A 310 -7.98 7.76 -9.86
CA PRO A 310 -9.38 7.41 -9.62
C PRO A 310 -10.33 8.39 -10.33
N ALA A 311 -11.53 7.93 -10.69
CA ALA A 311 -12.61 8.84 -11.05
C ALA A 311 -12.95 9.76 -9.85
N TYR A 312 -13.35 11.00 -10.11
CA TYR A 312 -13.57 11.97 -9.03
C TYR A 312 -14.64 11.51 -8.02
N TRP A 313 -15.70 10.86 -8.52
CA TRP A 313 -16.77 10.32 -7.68
C TRP A 313 -16.31 9.21 -6.74
N ALA A 314 -15.27 8.47 -7.09
CA ALA A 314 -14.73 7.38 -6.28
C ALA A 314 -14.09 7.94 -4.98
N LEU A 315 -13.71 9.22 -4.98
CA LEU A 315 -13.27 9.90 -3.76
C LEU A 315 -14.43 10.31 -2.84
N GLY A 316 -15.69 10.19 -3.26
CA GLY A 316 -16.85 10.38 -2.39
C GLY A 316 -16.99 9.27 -1.35
N PHE A 317 -17.92 9.45 -0.41
CA PHE A 317 -18.27 8.43 0.57
C PHE A 317 -19.10 7.31 -0.07
N GLN A 318 -18.86 6.07 0.37
CA GLN A 318 -19.44 4.86 -0.21
C GLN A 318 -20.09 4.00 0.89
N LEU A 319 -21.18 3.31 0.53
CA LEU A 319 -21.97 2.54 1.48
C LEU A 319 -22.15 1.10 1.00
N SER A 320 -21.91 0.14 1.87
CA SER A 320 -21.91 -1.28 1.54
C SER A 320 -22.34 -2.14 2.73
N ARG A 321 -22.69 -3.39 2.44
CA ARG A 321 -22.82 -4.51 3.39
C ARG A 321 -22.88 -5.81 2.58
N TYR A 322 -22.26 -6.86 3.10
CA TYR A 322 -22.58 -8.24 2.75
C TYR A 322 -23.87 -8.66 3.47
N GLY A 323 -24.90 -9.12 2.74
CA GLY A 323 -26.09 -9.73 3.33
C GLY A 323 -27.26 -8.77 3.47
N TYR A 324 -27.50 -7.92 2.46
CA TYR A 324 -28.81 -7.27 2.34
C TYR A 324 -29.90 -8.31 2.06
N ALA A 325 -31.09 -8.14 2.64
CA ALA A 325 -32.12 -9.16 2.53
C ALA A 325 -32.71 -9.30 1.11
N ASN A 326 -32.75 -8.20 0.35
CA ASN A 326 -33.24 -8.09 -1.03
C ASN A 326 -33.06 -6.64 -1.52
N LEU A 327 -33.42 -6.38 -2.78
CA LEU A 327 -33.33 -5.04 -3.37
C LEU A 327 -34.11 -3.97 -2.60
N SER A 328 -35.29 -4.27 -2.06
CA SER A 328 -36.10 -3.29 -1.31
C SER A 328 -35.45 -2.92 0.02
N ASP A 329 -34.77 -3.86 0.68
CA ASP A 329 -34.03 -3.59 1.91
C ASP A 329 -32.90 -2.60 1.64
N GLN A 330 -32.03 -2.90 0.65
CA GLN A 330 -30.94 -2.00 0.31
C GLN A 330 -31.43 -0.62 -0.17
N GLN A 331 -32.53 -0.56 -0.94
CA GLN A 331 -33.19 0.70 -1.31
C GLN A 331 -33.59 1.53 -0.09
N ALA A 332 -34.18 0.90 0.93
CA ALA A 332 -34.57 1.57 2.16
C ALA A 332 -33.36 2.11 2.93
N ILE A 333 -32.26 1.36 2.96
CA ILE A 333 -31.01 1.75 3.63
C ILE A 333 -30.35 2.94 2.93
N ILE A 334 -30.24 2.90 1.60
CA ILE A 334 -29.74 4.04 0.81
C ILE A 334 -30.63 5.26 1.04
N LYS A 335 -31.96 5.08 0.97
CA LYS A 335 -32.94 6.15 1.15
C LYS A 335 -32.79 6.82 2.52
N ARG A 336 -32.75 6.07 3.62
CA ARG A 336 -32.66 6.68 4.96
C ARG A 336 -31.36 7.45 5.19
N ASN A 337 -30.24 7.03 4.59
CA ASN A 337 -28.97 7.77 4.67
C ASN A 337 -29.03 9.08 3.87
N ARG A 338 -29.66 9.05 2.69
CA ARG A 338 -29.90 10.27 1.90
C ARG A 338 -30.87 11.23 2.58
N GLU A 339 -31.96 10.73 3.18
CA GLU A 339 -32.91 11.53 3.98
C GLU A 339 -32.26 12.09 5.24
N ALA A 340 -31.35 11.32 5.85
CA ALA A 340 -30.49 11.78 6.92
C ALA A 340 -29.39 12.72 6.41
N GLY A 341 -29.37 13.16 5.15
CA GLY A 341 -28.46 14.16 4.56
C GLY A 341 -26.98 13.80 4.60
N ILE A 342 -26.66 12.51 4.58
CA ILE A 342 -25.29 12.00 4.51
C ILE A 342 -24.78 12.16 3.08
N PRO A 343 -23.61 12.78 2.84
CA PRO A 343 -22.98 12.73 1.53
C PRO A 343 -22.72 11.28 1.11
N LEU A 344 -23.13 10.90 -0.10
CA LEU A 344 -23.06 9.53 -0.61
C LEU A 344 -22.91 9.57 -2.13
N ASP A 345 -21.80 9.03 -2.63
CA ASP A 345 -21.55 8.95 -4.08
C ASP A 345 -21.82 7.56 -4.64
N ALA A 346 -21.49 6.49 -3.91
CA ALA A 346 -21.64 5.13 -4.45
C ALA A 346 -22.09 4.10 -3.40
N PRO A 347 -23.32 3.56 -3.51
CA PRO A 347 -23.65 2.27 -2.93
C PRO A 347 -22.92 1.12 -3.66
N HIS A 348 -22.52 0.12 -2.87
CA HIS A 348 -21.96 -1.15 -3.34
C HIS A 348 -23.01 -2.25 -3.20
N PHE A 349 -23.00 -3.21 -4.11
CA PHE A 349 -23.81 -4.42 -4.02
C PHE A 349 -22.88 -5.62 -3.93
N ASP A 350 -23.01 -6.35 -2.82
CA ASP A 350 -22.25 -7.56 -2.51
C ASP A 350 -22.91 -8.81 -3.14
N ILE A 351 -22.35 -10.00 -2.94
CA ILE A 351 -22.71 -11.25 -3.63
C ILE A 351 -24.20 -11.61 -3.49
N ASP A 352 -24.90 -11.07 -2.47
CA ASP A 352 -26.33 -11.28 -2.27
C ASP A 352 -27.19 -10.87 -3.49
N TYR A 353 -26.74 -9.93 -4.34
CA TYR A 353 -27.47 -9.59 -5.57
C TYR A 353 -27.50 -10.71 -6.60
N MET A 354 -26.53 -11.61 -6.56
CA MET A 354 -26.33 -12.67 -7.56
C MET A 354 -27.35 -13.79 -7.39
N ASN A 355 -27.58 -14.56 -8.44
CA ASN A 355 -28.38 -15.77 -8.35
C ASN A 355 -27.53 -16.87 -7.71
N ARG A 356 -27.76 -17.17 -6.43
CA ARG A 356 -27.01 -18.19 -5.67
C ARG A 356 -25.49 -17.97 -5.78
N ASN A 357 -25.07 -16.71 -5.58
CA ASN A 357 -23.68 -16.25 -5.61
C ASN A 357 -22.93 -16.50 -6.94
N MET A 358 -23.63 -16.81 -8.04
CA MET A 358 -23.00 -16.97 -9.35
C MET A 358 -22.73 -15.61 -10.00
N ASP A 359 -21.47 -15.38 -10.33
CA ASP A 359 -21.00 -14.22 -11.09
C ASP A 359 -21.80 -13.98 -12.38
N PHE A 360 -21.98 -12.71 -12.74
CA PHE A 360 -22.74 -12.25 -13.93
C PHE A 360 -24.23 -12.66 -13.97
N THR A 361 -24.85 -12.87 -12.80
CA THR A 361 -26.28 -13.16 -12.69
C THR A 361 -26.98 -12.21 -11.71
N THR A 362 -28.32 -12.18 -11.75
CA THR A 362 -29.13 -11.43 -10.78
C THR A 362 -30.16 -12.38 -10.16
N GLY A 363 -30.19 -12.46 -8.84
CA GLY A 363 -31.10 -13.33 -8.09
C GLY A 363 -32.56 -12.92 -8.20
N GLN A 364 -33.46 -13.83 -7.82
CA GLN A 364 -34.91 -13.57 -7.86
C GLN A 364 -35.34 -12.44 -6.91
N ASN A 365 -34.67 -12.28 -5.76
CA ASN A 365 -34.95 -11.20 -4.80
C ASN A 365 -34.38 -9.83 -5.23
N TRP A 366 -33.71 -9.80 -6.38
CA TRP A 366 -32.99 -8.64 -6.91
C TRP A 366 -33.50 -8.20 -8.28
N GLN A 367 -34.66 -8.73 -8.68
CA GLN A 367 -35.33 -8.30 -9.91
C GLN A 367 -35.61 -6.80 -9.88
N GLY A 368 -35.29 -6.11 -10.98
CA GLY A 368 -35.38 -4.65 -11.08
C GLY A 368 -34.10 -3.90 -10.70
N LEU A 369 -33.04 -4.58 -10.25
CA LEU A 369 -31.75 -3.97 -9.89
C LEU A 369 -31.25 -2.99 -10.97
N GLY A 370 -31.20 -3.42 -12.23
CA GLY A 370 -30.75 -2.54 -13.32
C GLY A 370 -31.59 -1.27 -13.51
N GLY A 371 -32.89 -1.33 -13.22
CA GLY A 371 -33.76 -0.15 -13.23
C GLY A 371 -33.43 0.81 -12.09
N TYR A 372 -33.15 0.27 -10.90
CA TYR A 372 -32.75 1.07 -9.75
C TYR A 372 -31.36 1.70 -9.92
N VAL A 373 -30.39 0.97 -10.48
CA VAL A 373 -29.06 1.53 -10.81
C VAL A 373 -29.19 2.75 -11.73
N ARG A 374 -30.03 2.67 -12.78
CA ARG A 374 -30.30 3.81 -13.65
C ARG A 374 -30.94 4.99 -12.92
N GLN A 375 -31.80 4.74 -11.94
CA GLN A 375 -32.38 5.80 -11.10
C GLN A 375 -31.30 6.46 -10.24
N LEU A 376 -30.41 5.69 -9.61
CA LEU A 376 -29.30 6.23 -8.83
C LEU A 376 -28.38 7.13 -9.69
N GLN A 377 -28.08 6.71 -10.91
CA GLN A 377 -27.31 7.50 -11.87
C GLN A 377 -28.00 8.79 -12.28
N GLN A 378 -29.33 8.78 -12.47
CA GLN A 378 -30.11 9.99 -12.74
C GLN A 378 -30.11 10.96 -11.55
N ASP A 379 -30.03 10.42 -10.33
CA ASP A 379 -29.91 11.18 -9.08
C ASP A 379 -28.47 11.70 -8.82
N GLY A 380 -27.51 11.36 -9.70
CA GLY A 380 -26.11 11.80 -9.61
C GLY A 380 -25.24 10.92 -8.70
N LEU A 381 -25.67 9.69 -8.41
CA LEU A 381 -24.88 8.67 -7.72
C LEU A 381 -24.27 7.69 -8.75
N HIS A 382 -23.36 6.83 -8.27
CA HIS A 382 -22.70 5.77 -9.01
C HIS A 382 -22.94 4.42 -8.33
N VAL A 383 -22.64 3.32 -9.01
CA VAL A 383 -22.79 1.97 -8.46
C VAL A 383 -21.53 1.13 -8.65
N VAL A 384 -21.11 0.48 -7.57
CA VAL A 384 -20.05 -0.54 -7.59
C VAL A 384 -20.67 -1.91 -7.32
N LEU A 385 -20.29 -2.91 -8.10
CA LEU A 385 -20.73 -4.30 -7.88
C LEU A 385 -19.51 -5.18 -7.59
N ILE A 386 -19.68 -6.12 -6.66
CA ILE A 386 -18.71 -7.19 -6.44
C ILE A 386 -18.77 -8.23 -7.57
N PHE A 387 -17.62 -8.82 -7.87
CA PHE A 387 -17.43 -9.99 -8.70
C PHE A 387 -16.29 -10.84 -8.11
N ASP A 388 -16.45 -12.16 -8.16
CA ASP A 388 -15.45 -13.11 -7.68
C ASP A 388 -14.79 -13.83 -8.86
N PRO A 389 -13.48 -14.12 -8.80
CA PRO A 389 -12.80 -14.77 -9.91
C PRO A 389 -13.24 -16.22 -10.11
N ALA A 390 -13.83 -16.86 -9.10
CA ALA A 390 -14.20 -18.27 -9.13
C ALA A 390 -15.55 -18.49 -9.83
N ILE A 391 -15.54 -19.18 -10.98
CA ILE A 391 -16.72 -19.32 -11.84
C ILE A 391 -17.39 -20.67 -11.62
N ASP A 392 -18.67 -20.66 -11.26
CA ASP A 392 -19.49 -21.88 -11.17
C ASP A 392 -19.49 -22.63 -12.51
N VAL A 393 -19.10 -23.91 -12.49
CA VAL A 393 -18.89 -24.73 -13.68
C VAL A 393 -20.15 -25.06 -14.47
N ILE A 394 -21.35 -24.80 -13.94
CA ILE A 394 -22.60 -24.96 -14.71
C ILE A 394 -23.20 -23.63 -15.17
N SER A 395 -22.57 -22.51 -14.82
CA SER A 395 -23.03 -21.19 -15.23
C SER A 395 -22.94 -21.05 -16.75
N GLU A 396 -23.77 -20.16 -17.31
CA GLU A 396 -23.63 -19.82 -18.72
C GLU A 396 -22.28 -19.13 -19.01
N SER A 397 -21.74 -18.41 -18.02
CA SER A 397 -20.42 -17.76 -18.11
C SER A 397 -19.32 -18.79 -18.33
N PHE A 398 -19.31 -19.88 -17.55
CA PHE A 398 -18.39 -21.00 -17.74
C PHE A 398 -18.57 -21.68 -19.09
N THR A 399 -19.82 -21.92 -19.51
CA THR A 399 -20.11 -22.51 -20.83
C THR A 399 -19.49 -21.68 -21.95
N ARG A 400 -19.66 -20.35 -21.91
CA ARG A 400 -19.02 -19.43 -22.88
C ARG A 400 -17.51 -19.40 -22.76
N ALA A 401 -16.95 -19.58 -21.57
CA ALA A 401 -15.52 -19.67 -21.36
C ALA A 401 -14.93 -20.90 -22.08
N VAL A 402 -15.57 -22.06 -21.93
CA VAL A 402 -15.19 -23.31 -22.62
C VAL A 402 -15.29 -23.13 -24.14
N GLU A 403 -16.38 -22.54 -24.64
CA GLU A 403 -16.54 -22.26 -26.08
C GLU A 403 -15.46 -21.33 -26.64
N LYS A 404 -14.92 -20.43 -25.81
CA LYS A 404 -13.89 -19.45 -26.18
C LYS A 404 -12.45 -19.94 -25.93
N ASP A 405 -12.23 -21.21 -25.53
CA ASP A 405 -10.90 -21.73 -25.18
C ASP A 405 -10.22 -20.85 -24.11
N VAL A 406 -10.97 -20.45 -23.08
CA VAL A 406 -10.43 -19.76 -21.90
C VAL A 406 -9.50 -20.69 -21.15
N ALA A 407 -8.34 -20.19 -20.73
CA ALA A 407 -7.46 -20.93 -19.84
C ALA A 407 -7.97 -20.83 -18.40
N PHE A 408 -7.92 -21.95 -17.70
CA PHE A 408 -8.17 -22.04 -16.27
C PHE A 408 -6.92 -22.58 -15.58
N ILE A 409 -6.85 -22.46 -14.26
CA ILE A 409 -5.83 -23.16 -13.47
C ILE A 409 -6.07 -24.67 -13.58
N GLU A 410 -5.04 -25.41 -13.97
CA GLU A 410 -5.16 -26.84 -14.31
C GLU A 410 -4.26 -27.73 -13.46
N TRP A 411 -4.68 -28.98 -13.28
CA TRP A 411 -3.79 -30.08 -12.91
C TRP A 411 -2.69 -30.27 -13.98
N PRO A 412 -1.43 -30.56 -13.59
CA PRO A 412 -0.35 -30.76 -14.56
C PRO A 412 -0.53 -32.06 -15.36
N ARG A 413 -1.22 -33.06 -14.79
CA ARG A 413 -1.36 -34.41 -15.34
C ARG A 413 -2.71 -35.03 -14.99
N ASP A 414 -3.20 -35.90 -15.87
CA ASP A 414 -4.52 -36.56 -15.72
C ASP A 414 -4.59 -37.47 -14.50
N ASP A 415 -3.48 -38.10 -14.09
CA ASP A 415 -3.42 -39.02 -12.95
C ASP A 415 -3.62 -38.32 -11.58
N LEU A 416 -3.50 -36.99 -11.55
CA LEU A 416 -3.65 -36.19 -10.32
C LEU A 416 -5.04 -35.57 -10.16
N VAL A 417 -5.85 -35.60 -11.22
CA VAL A 417 -7.18 -35.00 -11.26
C VAL A 417 -8.08 -35.70 -10.24
N GLN A 418 -8.79 -34.91 -9.44
CA GLN A 418 -9.79 -35.40 -8.49
C GLN A 418 -11.07 -35.82 -9.26
N THR A 419 -11.03 -37.00 -9.87
CA THR A 419 -12.06 -37.47 -10.82
C THR A 419 -13.45 -37.59 -10.22
N GLU A 420 -13.56 -37.84 -8.91
CA GLU A 420 -14.81 -37.90 -8.17
C GLU A 420 -15.57 -36.56 -8.19
N ILE A 421 -14.85 -35.43 -8.20
CA ILE A 421 -15.43 -34.09 -8.37
C ILE A 421 -15.66 -33.80 -9.84
N GLN A 422 -14.67 -34.08 -10.71
CA GLN A 422 -14.80 -33.76 -12.14
C GLN A 422 -15.94 -34.49 -12.85
N ASN A 423 -16.18 -35.73 -12.50
CA ASN A 423 -17.21 -36.54 -13.14
C ASN A 423 -18.63 -36.13 -12.75
N LEU A 424 -18.81 -35.21 -11.79
CA LEU A 424 -20.11 -34.65 -11.43
C LEU A 424 -20.67 -33.73 -12.53
N TYR A 425 -19.81 -33.19 -13.40
CA TYR A 425 -20.21 -32.22 -14.42
C TYR A 425 -19.74 -32.66 -15.81
N ASN A 426 -20.67 -32.78 -16.75
CA ASN A 426 -20.35 -33.18 -18.13
C ASN A 426 -19.34 -32.25 -18.82
N VAL A 427 -19.35 -30.96 -18.46
CA VAL A 427 -18.48 -29.94 -19.06
C VAL A 427 -17.04 -29.98 -18.55
N THR A 428 -16.78 -30.59 -17.40
CA THR A 428 -15.42 -30.73 -16.85
C THR A 428 -14.91 -32.18 -16.85
N ASN A 429 -15.78 -33.15 -17.13
CA ASN A 429 -15.42 -34.56 -17.28
C ASN A 429 -14.29 -34.74 -18.32
N GLY A 430 -13.21 -35.41 -17.92
CA GLY A 430 -12.04 -35.66 -18.76
C GLY A 430 -11.17 -34.43 -19.00
N THR A 431 -11.41 -33.32 -18.31
CA THR A 431 -10.55 -32.13 -18.35
C THR A 431 -9.61 -32.07 -17.14
N LYS A 432 -8.53 -31.29 -17.27
CA LYS A 432 -7.59 -31.02 -16.17
C LYS A 432 -7.92 -29.76 -15.38
N ILE A 433 -9.05 -29.09 -15.65
CA ILE A 433 -9.45 -27.88 -14.93
C ILE A 433 -9.53 -28.20 -13.44
N MET A 434 -8.79 -27.46 -12.63
CA MET A 434 -8.80 -27.64 -11.18
C MET A 434 -10.08 -27.04 -10.62
N LEU A 435 -10.85 -27.84 -9.90
CA LEU A 435 -12.10 -27.42 -9.29
C LEU A 435 -11.93 -27.20 -7.79
N GLY A 436 -12.48 -26.08 -7.34
CA GLY A 436 -12.52 -25.68 -5.93
C GLY A 436 -13.95 -25.39 -5.47
N VAL A 437 -14.05 -24.72 -4.33
CA VAL A 437 -15.29 -24.34 -3.66
C VAL A 437 -15.14 -22.89 -3.20
N VAL A 438 -16.07 -22.02 -3.57
CA VAL A 438 -16.17 -20.63 -3.08
C VAL A 438 -17.65 -20.38 -2.75
N TRP A 439 -18.22 -19.23 -3.12
CA TRP A 439 -19.59 -18.85 -2.74
C TRP A 439 -20.72 -19.57 -3.49
N PRO A 440 -20.58 -19.91 -4.80
CA PRO A 440 -21.63 -20.63 -5.52
C PRO A 440 -21.88 -22.04 -4.96
N ASP A 441 -23.10 -22.55 -5.16
CA ASP A 441 -23.53 -23.88 -4.69
C ASP A 441 -22.76 -25.08 -5.27
N ARG A 442 -21.94 -24.87 -6.28
CA ARG A 442 -21.27 -25.93 -7.02
C ARG A 442 -19.81 -25.59 -7.13
N HIS A 443 -19.04 -26.59 -7.53
CA HIS A 443 -17.63 -26.41 -7.71
C HIS A 443 -17.34 -25.30 -8.72
N THR A 444 -16.27 -24.57 -8.46
CA THR A 444 -15.85 -23.42 -9.25
C THR A 444 -14.53 -23.71 -9.95
N ALA A 445 -14.36 -23.11 -11.12
CA ALA A 445 -13.10 -23.07 -11.86
C ALA A 445 -12.51 -21.66 -11.79
N PHE A 446 -11.18 -21.57 -11.80
CA PHE A 446 -10.44 -20.32 -11.62
C PHE A 446 -9.80 -19.90 -12.94
N PRO A 447 -10.27 -18.82 -13.60
CA PRO A 447 -9.69 -18.33 -14.84
C PRO A 447 -8.21 -17.99 -14.66
N ASP A 448 -7.41 -18.39 -15.63
CA ASP A 448 -5.99 -18.07 -15.66
C ASP A 448 -5.77 -16.72 -16.36
N PHE A 449 -5.81 -15.64 -15.57
CA PHE A 449 -5.57 -14.28 -16.06
C PHE A 449 -4.13 -14.04 -16.52
N SER A 450 -3.21 -14.99 -16.27
CA SER A 450 -1.82 -14.93 -16.74
C SER A 450 -1.65 -15.48 -18.16
N ASP A 451 -2.71 -16.03 -18.78
CA ASP A 451 -2.69 -16.60 -20.11
C ASP A 451 -2.10 -15.63 -21.15
N LEU A 452 -1.18 -16.13 -21.95
CA LEU A 452 -0.53 -15.36 -23.01
C LEU A 452 -1.44 -15.19 -24.23
N LYS A 453 -2.48 -16.02 -24.36
CA LYS A 453 -3.54 -15.80 -25.34
C LYS A 453 -4.52 -14.73 -24.82
N PRO A 454 -5.11 -13.92 -25.71
CA PRO A 454 -6.06 -12.90 -25.29
C PRO A 454 -7.40 -13.49 -24.78
N ASN A 455 -7.67 -14.77 -25.04
CA ASN A 455 -8.96 -15.43 -24.83
C ASN A 455 -9.53 -15.24 -23.42
N THR A 456 -8.74 -15.48 -22.36
CA THR A 456 -9.22 -15.34 -20.96
C THR A 456 -9.61 -13.91 -20.64
N VAL A 457 -8.74 -12.94 -20.96
CA VAL A 457 -9.01 -11.52 -20.70
C VAL A 457 -10.19 -11.02 -21.55
N GLU A 458 -10.27 -11.41 -22.83
CA GLU A 458 -11.38 -11.01 -23.69
C GLU A 458 -12.72 -11.63 -23.27
N TRP A 459 -12.72 -12.88 -22.81
CA TRP A 459 -13.91 -13.50 -22.24
C TRP A 459 -14.37 -12.73 -20.99
N TRP A 460 -13.45 -12.41 -20.09
CA TRP A 460 -13.76 -11.63 -18.87
C TRP A 460 -14.39 -10.28 -19.20
N VAL A 461 -13.82 -9.55 -20.16
CA VAL A 461 -14.37 -8.29 -20.68
C VAL A 461 -15.75 -8.50 -21.32
N ASP A 462 -15.95 -9.58 -22.08
CA ASP A 462 -17.22 -9.90 -22.72
C ASP A 462 -18.33 -10.22 -21.70
N GLU A 463 -18.01 -10.90 -20.60
CA GLU A 463 -18.96 -11.20 -19.52
C GLU A 463 -19.42 -9.92 -18.82
N TYR A 464 -18.49 -9.02 -18.47
CA TYR A 464 -18.85 -7.68 -18.00
C TYR A 464 -19.70 -6.91 -19.01
N ARG A 465 -19.33 -6.94 -20.30
CA ARG A 465 -20.08 -6.27 -21.37
C ARG A 465 -21.50 -6.82 -21.49
N ARG A 466 -21.70 -8.13 -21.29
CA ARG A 466 -23.02 -8.76 -21.30
C ARG A 466 -23.83 -8.33 -20.08
N TYR A 467 -23.27 -8.43 -18.89
CA TYR A 467 -23.97 -8.11 -17.65
C TYR A 467 -24.30 -6.61 -17.53
N HIS A 468 -23.39 -5.73 -17.97
CA HIS A 468 -23.57 -4.28 -17.97
C HIS A 468 -24.79 -3.82 -18.79
N LYS A 469 -25.21 -4.57 -19.82
CA LYS A 469 -26.45 -4.28 -20.57
C LYS A 469 -27.69 -4.38 -19.69
N SER A 470 -27.67 -5.27 -18.70
CA SER A 470 -28.77 -5.47 -17.75
C SER A 470 -28.64 -4.53 -16.57
N VAL A 471 -27.45 -4.46 -15.96
CA VAL A 471 -27.14 -3.65 -14.77
C VAL A 471 -25.96 -2.73 -15.07
N PRO A 472 -26.19 -1.44 -15.39
CA PRO A 472 -25.13 -0.54 -15.86
C PRO A 472 -24.30 0.02 -14.70
N PHE A 473 -23.34 -0.76 -14.20
CA PHE A 473 -22.42 -0.36 -13.12
C PHE A 473 -21.40 0.70 -13.54
N ASP A 474 -20.84 1.44 -12.58
CA ASP A 474 -19.84 2.51 -12.79
C ASP A 474 -18.42 2.12 -12.36
N GLY A 475 -18.31 1.14 -11.45
CA GLY A 475 -17.04 0.61 -10.94
C GLY A 475 -17.18 -0.85 -10.52
N LEU A 476 -16.04 -1.50 -10.30
CA LEU A 476 -15.96 -2.94 -10.02
C LEU A 476 -15.17 -3.20 -8.74
N TRP A 477 -15.69 -4.09 -7.90
CA TRP A 477 -15.00 -4.66 -6.76
C TRP A 477 -14.69 -6.12 -7.09
N ILE A 478 -13.41 -6.47 -7.15
CA ILE A 478 -12.95 -7.86 -7.32
C ILE A 478 -12.46 -8.38 -5.97
N ASP A 479 -13.05 -9.48 -5.52
CA ASP A 479 -12.80 -10.07 -4.22
C ASP A 479 -12.36 -11.53 -4.31
N MET A 480 -11.96 -12.15 -3.20
CA MET A 480 -11.58 -13.57 -3.13
C MET A 480 -10.42 -13.94 -4.07
N ASN A 481 -9.58 -12.98 -4.42
CA ASN A 481 -8.63 -13.07 -5.53
C ASN A 481 -7.16 -13.24 -5.14
N GLU A 482 -6.91 -13.77 -3.95
CA GLU A 482 -5.60 -14.27 -3.55
C GLU A 482 -5.00 -15.39 -4.44
N PRO A 483 -5.77 -16.30 -5.08
CA PRO A 483 -7.21 -16.60 -5.00
C PRO A 483 -7.57 -17.47 -3.78
N ALA A 484 -8.74 -17.19 -3.20
CA ALA A 484 -9.28 -17.93 -2.08
C ALA A 484 -9.95 -19.24 -2.55
N ASN A 485 -9.84 -20.29 -1.74
CA ASN A 485 -10.58 -21.53 -1.92
C ASN A 485 -11.01 -22.11 -0.58
N PHE A 486 -12.27 -22.53 -0.46
CA PHE A 486 -12.84 -23.02 0.79
C PHE A 486 -12.51 -24.49 1.00
N GLY A 487 -11.96 -24.80 2.18
CA GLY A 487 -11.83 -26.17 2.65
C GLY A 487 -10.70 -26.99 2.02
N THR A 488 -9.76 -26.40 1.29
CA THR A 488 -8.65 -27.17 0.70
C THR A 488 -7.93 -28.03 1.75
N ASN A 489 -7.87 -29.34 1.51
CA ASN A 489 -7.33 -30.36 2.43
C ASN A 489 -8.09 -30.54 3.76
N GLU A 490 -9.26 -29.93 3.95
CA GLU A 490 -10.09 -30.09 5.15
C GLU A 490 -11.07 -31.26 4.97
N GLU A 491 -11.19 -32.14 5.98
CA GLU A 491 -12.17 -33.24 5.97
C GLU A 491 -13.60 -32.73 6.24
N GLU A 492 -13.73 -31.73 7.12
CA GLU A 492 -14.99 -31.08 7.48
C GLU A 492 -14.82 -29.56 7.46
N PRO A 493 -14.88 -28.93 6.28
CA PRO A 493 -14.71 -27.48 6.16
C PRO A 493 -15.87 -26.71 6.79
N TRP A 494 -15.63 -25.44 7.11
CA TRP A 494 -16.58 -24.59 7.85
C TRP A 494 -17.98 -24.47 7.24
N TYR A 495 -18.11 -24.65 5.91
CA TYR A 495 -19.39 -24.59 5.22
C TYR A 495 -20.20 -25.88 5.36
N PHE A 496 -19.63 -26.96 5.89
CA PHE A 496 -20.39 -28.17 6.21
C PHE A 496 -21.37 -27.87 7.33
N GLY A 497 -22.67 -27.98 7.03
CA GLY A 497 -23.73 -27.63 7.98
C GLY A 497 -24.08 -26.15 8.00
N ASN A 498 -23.58 -25.36 7.04
CA ASN A 498 -24.16 -24.06 6.71
C ASN A 498 -25.41 -24.29 5.84
N ASP A 499 -26.60 -23.89 6.31
CA ASP A 499 -27.85 -24.10 5.58
C ASP A 499 -27.90 -23.38 4.22
N ASP A 500 -27.08 -22.33 4.05
CA ASP A 500 -27.03 -21.52 2.83
C ASP A 500 -25.97 -21.99 1.82
N HIS A 501 -25.16 -23.01 2.15
CA HIS A 501 -24.16 -23.57 1.25
C HIS A 501 -24.15 -25.12 1.28
N PRO A 502 -24.17 -25.80 0.13
CA PRO A 502 -24.20 -27.26 0.13
C PRO A 502 -22.87 -27.87 0.62
N ASN A 503 -22.97 -29.06 1.23
CA ASN A 503 -21.81 -29.86 1.64
C ASN A 503 -21.20 -30.57 0.42
N ILE A 504 -20.55 -29.81 -0.46
CA ILE A 504 -19.80 -30.35 -1.60
C ILE A 504 -18.36 -30.68 -1.20
N GLU A 505 -17.78 -31.71 -1.82
CA GLU A 505 -16.43 -32.20 -1.48
C GLU A 505 -15.37 -31.10 -1.76
N PRO A 506 -14.47 -30.80 -0.82
CA PRO A 506 -13.42 -29.81 -1.05
C PRO A 506 -12.30 -30.32 -1.97
N LEU A 507 -11.49 -29.38 -2.45
CA LEU A 507 -10.26 -29.67 -3.19
C LEU A 507 -9.25 -30.39 -2.30
N ASN A 508 -8.68 -31.49 -2.82
CA ASN A 508 -7.64 -32.25 -2.13
C ASN A 508 -6.28 -32.21 -2.86
N CYS A 509 -5.33 -31.55 -2.23
CA CYS A 509 -3.94 -31.41 -2.66
C CYS A 509 -3.00 -32.45 -2.00
N SER A 510 -3.47 -33.24 -1.04
CA SER A 510 -2.68 -34.27 -0.36
C SER A 510 -2.33 -35.43 -1.29
N LYS A 511 -1.18 -35.33 -1.96
CA LYS A 511 -0.70 -36.36 -2.91
C LYS A 511 0.17 -37.42 -2.21
N SER A 512 0.09 -38.66 -2.71
CA SER A 512 0.69 -39.84 -2.09
C SER A 512 2.20 -39.98 -2.32
N ASN A 513 2.75 -39.36 -3.38
CA ASN A 513 4.18 -39.41 -3.69
C ASN A 513 4.90 -38.12 -3.24
N ALA A 514 6.20 -38.24 -2.95
CA ALA A 514 7.00 -37.12 -2.44
C ALA A 514 7.26 -36.04 -3.50
N SER A 515 7.31 -36.39 -4.80
CA SER A 515 7.61 -35.46 -5.88
C SER A 515 6.50 -34.46 -6.17
N ASP A 516 5.24 -34.83 -5.96
CA ASP A 516 4.11 -33.91 -6.11
C ASP A 516 3.85 -33.16 -4.80
N ARG A 517 4.02 -33.83 -3.66
CA ARG A 517 3.80 -33.24 -2.33
C ARG A 517 4.76 -32.08 -2.00
N GLN A 518 5.95 -32.04 -2.59
CA GLN A 518 6.96 -31.00 -2.31
C GLN A 518 6.52 -29.57 -2.68
N TRP A 519 5.47 -29.39 -3.48
CA TRP A 519 4.98 -28.06 -3.84
C TRP A 519 4.10 -27.45 -2.75
N ASP A 520 3.27 -28.25 -2.09
CA ASP A 520 2.45 -27.81 -0.94
C ASP A 520 3.23 -27.94 0.38
N TYR A 521 4.22 -28.84 0.42
CA TYR A 521 5.15 -29.10 1.52
C TYR A 521 6.60 -28.94 1.08
N PRO A 522 7.06 -27.70 0.81
CA PRO A 522 8.45 -27.43 0.47
C PRO A 522 9.41 -27.88 1.59
N PRO A 523 10.70 -28.14 1.27
CA PRO A 523 11.71 -28.50 2.26
C PRO A 523 11.82 -27.51 3.43
N TYR A 524 11.69 -26.21 3.15
CA TYR A 524 11.56 -25.16 4.16
C TYR A 524 10.09 -24.82 4.38
N LYS A 525 9.58 -25.05 5.59
CA LYS A 525 8.21 -24.67 5.93
C LYS A 525 8.18 -23.17 6.24
N THR A 526 7.64 -22.36 5.33
CA THR A 526 7.53 -20.90 5.50
C THR A 526 6.64 -20.54 6.68
N HIS A 527 6.82 -19.33 7.21
CA HIS A 527 5.99 -18.79 8.29
C HIS A 527 4.50 -18.85 7.93
N SER A 528 4.17 -18.49 6.68
CA SER A 528 2.81 -18.55 6.14
C SER A 528 2.17 -19.94 6.11
N ALA A 529 2.97 -21.01 6.18
CA ALA A 529 2.45 -22.37 6.24
C ALA A 529 2.26 -22.85 7.69
N TYR A 530 3.25 -22.68 8.58
CA TYR A 530 3.20 -23.28 9.92
C TYR A 530 2.53 -22.43 11.00
N PHE A 531 2.41 -21.12 10.79
CA PHE A 531 1.83 -20.22 11.80
C PHE A 531 0.41 -20.63 12.20
N TYR A 532 -0.40 -21.08 11.23
CA TYR A 532 -1.79 -21.49 11.41
C TYR A 532 -1.96 -22.92 11.96
N GLY A 533 -0.87 -23.56 12.40
CA GLY A 533 -0.90 -24.87 13.04
C GLY A 533 -0.09 -25.94 12.31
N SER A 534 0.00 -27.12 12.94
CA SER A 534 0.82 -28.23 12.44
C SER A 534 0.30 -28.83 11.14
N THR A 535 -1.01 -28.73 10.88
CA THR A 535 -1.70 -29.26 9.70
C THR A 535 -1.82 -28.25 8.55
N SER A 536 -1.51 -26.96 8.78
CA SER A 536 -1.54 -25.94 7.74
C SER A 536 -0.36 -26.09 6.77
N GLU A 537 -0.66 -25.83 5.50
CA GLU A 537 0.19 -25.98 4.31
C GLU A 537 0.10 -24.72 3.44
N LEU A 538 0.87 -24.68 2.35
CA LEU A 538 0.77 -23.57 1.39
C LEU A 538 -0.60 -23.50 0.70
N ALA A 539 -1.21 -24.64 0.39
CA ALA A 539 -2.54 -24.71 -0.23
C ALA A 539 -3.71 -24.45 0.73
N SER A 540 -3.47 -24.29 2.03
CA SER A 540 -4.54 -23.95 2.97
C SER A 540 -5.19 -22.63 2.58
N LYS A 541 -6.52 -22.65 2.38
CA LYS A 541 -7.33 -21.51 1.88
C LYS A 541 -7.07 -21.09 0.42
N THR A 542 -6.40 -21.91 -0.39
CA THR A 542 -6.15 -21.62 -1.81
C THR A 542 -6.06 -22.92 -2.63
N LEU A 543 -5.61 -22.86 -3.89
CA LEU A 543 -5.47 -24.00 -4.79
C LEU A 543 -4.17 -24.76 -4.55
N CYS A 544 -4.05 -25.97 -5.11
CA CYS A 544 -2.83 -26.76 -4.99
C CYS A 544 -1.65 -26.06 -5.66
N MET A 545 -0.51 -25.97 -4.98
CA MET A 545 0.67 -25.27 -5.52
C MET A 545 1.27 -25.96 -6.75
N LEU A 546 1.06 -27.26 -6.89
CA LEU A 546 1.49 -28.05 -8.06
C LEU A 546 0.64 -27.78 -9.32
N ALA A 547 -0.46 -27.04 -9.20
CA ALA A 547 -1.27 -26.63 -10.34
C ALA A 547 -0.43 -25.86 -11.37
N THR A 548 -0.95 -25.75 -12.59
CA THR A 548 -0.30 -25.05 -13.67
C THR A 548 -1.11 -23.87 -14.16
N THR A 549 -0.38 -22.83 -14.56
CA THR A 549 -0.87 -21.61 -15.20
C THR A 549 -0.19 -21.47 -16.56
N ARG A 550 -0.61 -20.46 -17.34
CA ARG A 550 -0.18 -20.21 -18.71
C ARG A 550 -0.27 -21.41 -19.62
N ARG A 551 -1.39 -22.14 -19.51
CA ARG A 551 -1.63 -23.37 -20.29
C ARG A 551 -0.52 -24.41 -20.08
N GLY A 552 -0.08 -24.59 -18.83
CA GLY A 552 0.93 -25.58 -18.47
C GLY A 552 2.38 -25.09 -18.49
N GLN A 553 2.64 -23.81 -18.79
CA GLN A 553 4.02 -23.29 -18.89
C GLN A 553 4.62 -22.92 -17.54
N ASP A 554 3.81 -22.47 -16.59
CA ASP A 554 4.24 -22.06 -15.26
C ASP A 554 3.53 -22.87 -14.17
N LEU A 555 4.17 -22.97 -13.00
CA LEU A 555 3.56 -23.56 -11.80
C LEU A 555 2.85 -22.48 -10.99
N PHE A 556 1.67 -22.80 -10.49
CA PHE A 556 0.90 -21.94 -9.60
C PHE A 556 1.71 -21.55 -8.36
N TYR A 557 2.55 -22.45 -7.83
CA TYR A 557 3.56 -22.15 -6.80
C TYR A 557 4.32 -20.83 -7.01
N ASN A 558 4.68 -20.51 -8.25
CA ASN A 558 5.39 -19.28 -8.61
C ASN A 558 4.43 -18.10 -8.87
N THR A 559 3.27 -18.36 -9.48
CA THR A 559 2.36 -17.31 -9.96
C THR A 559 1.24 -16.96 -8.99
N LYS A 560 1.08 -17.70 -7.90
CA LYS A 560 -0.05 -17.56 -6.98
C LYS A 560 -0.18 -16.14 -6.45
N ASN A 561 0.90 -15.54 -5.94
CA ASN A 561 0.87 -14.16 -5.41
C ASN A 561 0.66 -13.09 -6.50
N LEU A 562 0.55 -13.48 -7.77
CA LEU A 562 0.30 -12.58 -8.91
C LEU A 562 -1.16 -12.64 -9.40
N TYR A 563 -1.99 -13.54 -8.86
CA TYR A 563 -3.35 -13.76 -9.35
C TYR A 563 -4.20 -12.48 -9.32
N GLY A 564 -4.31 -11.83 -8.15
CA GLY A 564 -5.06 -10.57 -8.00
C GLY A 564 -4.50 -9.43 -8.85
N LEU A 565 -3.18 -9.38 -9.10
CA LEU A 565 -2.59 -8.40 -10.02
C LEU A 565 -3.05 -8.62 -11.47
N TYR A 566 -3.03 -9.87 -11.94
CA TYR A 566 -3.45 -10.19 -13.30
C TYR A 566 -4.95 -9.97 -13.49
N GLU A 567 -5.77 -10.34 -12.51
CA GLU A 567 -7.20 -10.04 -12.52
C GLU A 567 -7.45 -8.53 -12.54
N ALA A 568 -6.81 -7.75 -11.66
CA ALA A 568 -6.95 -6.29 -11.65
C ALA A 568 -6.63 -5.66 -13.01
N LYS A 569 -5.58 -6.14 -13.70
CA LYS A 569 -5.21 -5.73 -15.06
C LYS A 569 -6.31 -6.07 -16.08
N ALA A 570 -6.88 -7.26 -16.01
CA ALA A 570 -7.99 -7.69 -16.88
C ALA A 570 -9.27 -6.88 -16.61
N THR A 571 -9.58 -6.63 -15.33
CA THR A 571 -10.78 -5.94 -14.89
C THR A 571 -10.73 -4.44 -15.19
N LEU A 572 -9.57 -3.77 -15.05
CA LEU A 572 -9.46 -2.36 -15.45
C LEU A 572 -9.71 -2.19 -16.96
N LYS A 573 -9.19 -3.13 -17.77
CA LYS A 573 -9.51 -3.18 -19.21
C LYS A 573 -11.02 -3.31 -19.43
N ALA A 574 -11.70 -4.16 -18.66
CA ALA A 574 -13.15 -4.30 -18.74
C ALA A 574 -13.89 -3.01 -18.36
N VAL A 575 -13.52 -2.34 -17.26
CA VAL A 575 -14.10 -1.03 -16.88
C VAL A 575 -13.98 -0.04 -18.02
N HIS A 576 -12.77 0.13 -18.57
CA HIS A 576 -12.53 1.09 -19.66
C HIS A 576 -13.31 0.74 -20.93
N GLU A 577 -13.33 -0.51 -21.36
CA GLU A 577 -14.01 -0.92 -22.59
C GLU A 577 -15.54 -0.97 -22.46
N VAL A 578 -16.07 -1.31 -21.30
CA VAL A 578 -17.51 -1.52 -21.10
C VAL A 578 -18.20 -0.21 -20.74
N THR A 579 -17.63 0.55 -19.80
CA THR A 579 -18.24 1.81 -19.34
C THR A 579 -17.83 3.01 -20.20
N GLN A 580 -16.71 2.89 -20.96
CA GLN A 580 -16.07 4.01 -21.67
C GLN A 580 -15.64 5.16 -20.74
N LYS A 581 -15.49 4.86 -19.45
CA LYS A 581 -15.08 5.77 -18.39
C LYS A 581 -13.95 5.13 -17.61
N ARG A 582 -13.20 5.95 -16.87
CA ARG A 582 -12.10 5.51 -16.02
C ARG A 582 -12.59 4.62 -14.86
N GLY A 583 -13.76 4.95 -14.31
CA GLY A 583 -14.39 4.20 -13.23
C GLY A 583 -13.45 3.96 -12.05
N ILE A 584 -13.57 2.79 -11.43
CA ILE A 584 -12.65 2.30 -10.42
C ILE A 584 -12.65 0.78 -10.39
N VAL A 585 -11.49 0.18 -10.10
CA VAL A 585 -11.36 -1.21 -9.68
C VAL A 585 -10.87 -1.24 -8.24
N LEU A 586 -11.52 -2.01 -7.38
CA LEU A 586 -11.10 -2.27 -6.00
C LEU A 586 -10.68 -3.75 -5.92
N SER A 587 -9.45 -4.04 -5.53
CA SER A 587 -8.91 -5.40 -5.43
C SER A 587 -8.49 -5.74 -4.01
N ARG A 588 -8.78 -6.96 -3.56
CA ARG A 588 -8.30 -7.46 -2.27
C ARG A 588 -6.83 -7.82 -2.37
N SER A 589 -6.50 -8.83 -3.17
CA SER A 589 -5.13 -9.27 -3.34
C SER A 589 -4.36 -8.34 -4.25
N THR A 590 -3.11 -8.05 -3.86
CA THR A 590 -2.24 -7.10 -4.56
C THR A 590 -0.76 -7.52 -4.50
N PHE A 591 0.02 -7.06 -5.47
CA PHE A 591 1.47 -7.27 -5.61
C PHE A 591 2.11 -5.96 -6.12
N PRO A 592 3.43 -5.71 -5.95
CA PRO A 592 4.11 -4.56 -6.54
C PRO A 592 3.65 -4.23 -7.96
N GLY A 593 3.14 -3.00 -8.14
CA GLY A 593 2.56 -2.50 -9.40
C GLY A 593 1.03 -2.57 -9.49
N ALA A 594 0.33 -3.20 -8.53
CA ALA A 594 -1.14 -3.30 -8.52
C ALA A 594 -1.85 -1.94 -8.51
N GLY A 595 -1.24 -0.91 -7.89
CA GLY A 595 -1.78 0.45 -7.87
C GLY A 595 -2.01 1.07 -9.25
N ARG A 596 -1.35 0.57 -10.31
CA ARG A 596 -1.61 0.97 -11.71
C ARG A 596 -2.99 0.57 -12.22
N TYR A 597 -3.60 -0.43 -11.59
CA TYR A 597 -4.76 -1.13 -12.10
C TYR A 597 -5.96 -1.06 -11.15
N ALA A 598 -5.72 -1.02 -9.84
CA ALA A 598 -6.77 -1.03 -8.83
C ALA A 598 -6.39 -0.26 -7.57
N GLY A 599 -7.41 0.15 -6.83
CA GLY A 599 -7.30 0.50 -5.42
C GLY A 599 -7.39 -0.74 -4.55
N HIS A 600 -7.35 -0.51 -3.24
CA HIS A 600 -7.36 -1.57 -2.25
C HIS A 600 -8.20 -1.18 -1.03
N TRP A 601 -8.70 -2.18 -0.29
CA TRP A 601 -9.21 -1.98 1.06
C TRP A 601 -8.54 -3.01 1.96
N LEU A 602 -8.31 -2.65 3.23
CA LEU A 602 -7.54 -3.46 4.20
C LEU A 602 -8.24 -4.77 4.62
N GLY A 603 -9.25 -5.22 3.88
CA GLY A 603 -9.98 -6.47 4.09
C GLY A 603 -10.90 -6.49 5.30
N ASP A 604 -11.26 -7.71 5.68
CA ASP A 604 -12.31 -8.11 6.62
C ASP A 604 -11.96 -7.80 8.08
N ASN A 605 -11.86 -6.52 8.41
CA ASN A 605 -11.50 -6.03 9.73
C ASN A 605 -12.60 -6.27 10.80
N GLN A 606 -12.25 -6.04 12.07
CA GLN A 606 -13.14 -6.28 13.21
C GLN A 606 -13.77 -4.96 13.70
N ALA A 607 -15.00 -5.01 14.22
CA ALA A 607 -15.71 -3.87 14.80
C ALA A 607 -15.22 -3.56 16.22
N VAL A 608 -13.94 -3.18 16.35
CA VAL A 608 -13.24 -2.96 17.64
C VAL A 608 -12.26 -1.77 17.54
N TRP A 609 -11.96 -1.10 18.66
CA TRP A 609 -11.10 0.10 18.68
C TRP A 609 -9.68 -0.17 18.18
N GLU A 610 -9.16 -1.38 18.41
CA GLU A 610 -7.85 -1.80 17.91
C GLU A 610 -7.82 -1.80 16.38
N ALA A 611 -8.89 -2.24 15.72
CA ALA A 611 -9.00 -2.25 14.27
C ALA A 611 -9.06 -0.84 13.69
N LEU A 612 -9.74 0.09 14.37
CA LEU A 612 -9.71 1.52 14.05
C LEU A 612 -8.26 2.05 14.07
N ARG A 613 -7.49 1.74 15.13
CA ARG A 613 -6.09 2.17 15.29
C ARG A 613 -5.19 1.64 14.17
N VAL A 614 -5.20 0.33 13.92
CA VAL A 614 -4.32 -0.28 12.90
C VAL A 614 -4.73 0.13 11.48
N SER A 615 -5.99 0.51 11.26
CA SER A 615 -6.40 1.02 9.94
C SER A 615 -5.71 2.33 9.54
N ALA A 616 -5.43 3.21 10.52
CA ALA A 616 -4.65 4.43 10.26
C ALA A 616 -3.21 4.11 9.80
N ILE A 617 -2.64 3.00 10.30
CA ILE A 617 -1.30 2.54 9.96
C ILE A 617 -1.31 1.88 8.57
N GLY A 618 -2.22 0.92 8.33
CA GLY A 618 -2.31 0.22 7.04
C GLY A 618 -2.52 1.16 5.86
N VAL A 619 -3.36 2.19 6.00
CA VAL A 619 -3.57 3.21 4.94
C VAL A 619 -2.28 3.95 4.59
N GLN A 620 -1.44 4.26 5.59
CA GLN A 620 -0.13 4.88 5.37
C GLN A 620 0.84 3.93 4.67
N GLU A 621 0.81 2.64 5.02
CA GLU A 621 1.67 1.62 4.41
C GLU A 621 1.35 1.38 2.94
N PHE A 622 0.07 1.30 2.59
CA PHE A 622 -0.35 1.14 1.19
C PHE A 622 -0.02 2.36 0.32
N ASN A 623 0.09 3.56 0.91
CA ASN A 623 0.65 4.71 0.20
C ASN A 623 2.15 4.50 -0.11
N MET A 624 2.93 3.90 0.80
CA MET A 624 4.31 3.51 0.51
C MET A 624 4.39 2.38 -0.54
N PHE A 625 3.39 1.50 -0.59
CA PHE A 625 3.31 0.42 -1.59
C PHE A 625 2.84 0.90 -2.98
N GLY A 626 2.56 2.20 -3.13
CA GLY A 626 2.11 2.81 -4.38
C GLY A 626 0.65 2.53 -4.73
N ILE A 627 -0.20 2.35 -3.70
CA ILE A 627 -1.65 2.22 -3.83
C ILE A 627 -2.32 3.30 -2.96
N PRO A 628 -2.31 4.56 -3.41
CA PRO A 628 -2.83 5.67 -2.61
C PRO A 628 -4.35 5.66 -2.46
N TYR A 629 -5.09 5.03 -3.39
CA TYR A 629 -6.54 4.87 -3.26
C TYR A 629 -6.86 3.64 -2.39
N VAL A 630 -6.77 3.86 -1.08
CA VAL A 630 -6.87 2.82 -0.04
C VAL A 630 -7.68 3.28 1.17
N GLY A 631 -8.29 2.33 1.88
CA GLY A 631 -9.11 2.56 3.07
C GLY A 631 -9.43 1.27 3.83
N SER A 632 -10.22 1.39 4.89
CA SER A 632 -10.74 0.26 5.67
C SER A 632 -12.25 0.25 5.64
N ASP A 633 -12.85 -0.89 6.02
CA ASP A 633 -14.28 -0.96 6.25
C ASP A 633 -14.61 -0.20 7.54
N ILE A 634 -15.18 0.99 7.35
CA ILE A 634 -15.52 1.91 8.44
C ILE A 634 -16.58 1.28 9.33
N CYS A 635 -16.38 1.39 10.64
CA CYS A 635 -17.12 0.73 11.73
C CYS A 635 -16.79 -0.75 11.95
N GLY A 636 -16.02 -1.36 11.05
CA GLY A 636 -15.56 -2.75 11.13
C GLY A 636 -16.51 -3.73 10.45
N TYR A 637 -15.95 -4.70 9.73
CA TYR A 637 -16.70 -5.70 8.98
C TYR A 637 -17.29 -6.80 9.87
N SER A 638 -16.47 -7.36 10.76
CA SER A 638 -16.84 -8.47 11.64
C SER A 638 -17.20 -8.04 13.06
N GLY A 639 -18.35 -8.49 13.54
CA GLY A 639 -18.87 -8.17 14.87
C GLY A 639 -19.84 -6.97 14.85
N ASN A 640 -20.50 -6.72 15.98
CA ASN A 640 -21.44 -5.60 16.07
C ASN A 640 -20.69 -4.31 16.45
N ALA A 641 -20.77 -3.29 15.61
CA ALA A 641 -20.20 -1.99 15.96
C ALA A 641 -20.91 -1.32 17.14
N GLU A 642 -20.11 -0.66 17.98
CA GLU A 642 -20.59 0.24 19.01
C GLU A 642 -20.76 1.66 18.46
N GLU A 643 -21.80 2.37 18.90
CA GLU A 643 -22.17 3.71 18.41
C GLU A 643 -21.00 4.71 18.46
N GLU A 644 -20.28 4.79 19.59
CA GLU A 644 -19.16 5.73 19.73
C GLU A 644 -17.98 5.37 18.82
N MET A 645 -17.66 4.09 18.72
CA MET A 645 -16.57 3.64 17.85
C MET A 645 -16.92 3.90 16.39
N CYS A 646 -18.13 3.57 15.96
CA CYS A 646 -18.59 3.83 14.59
C CYS A 646 -18.59 5.33 14.27
N LEU A 647 -18.99 6.18 15.24
CA LEU A 647 -18.86 7.64 15.15
C LEU A 647 -17.41 8.06 14.91
N ARG A 648 -16.46 7.63 15.76
CA ARG A 648 -15.04 7.99 15.63
C ARG A 648 -14.42 7.43 14.35
N TRP A 649 -14.86 6.25 13.92
CA TRP A 649 -14.39 5.64 12.70
C TRP A 649 -14.88 6.39 11.46
N HIS A 650 -16.11 6.91 11.45
CA HIS A 650 -16.55 7.80 10.37
C HIS A 650 -15.77 9.11 10.34
N GLN A 651 -15.39 9.66 11.50
CA GLN A 651 -14.52 10.83 11.56
C GLN A 651 -13.12 10.56 10.99
N LEU A 652 -12.51 9.41 11.30
CA LEU A 652 -11.23 8.99 10.71
C LEU A 652 -11.37 8.64 9.22
N GLY A 653 -12.35 7.82 8.87
CA GLY A 653 -12.56 7.24 7.54
C GLY A 653 -12.92 8.29 6.49
N ALA A 654 -13.44 9.45 6.88
CA ALA A 654 -13.55 10.61 5.98
C ALA A 654 -12.19 11.11 5.45
N PHE A 655 -11.07 10.69 6.06
CA PHE A 655 -9.70 11.01 5.64
C PHE A 655 -8.98 9.83 4.97
N HIS A 656 -9.63 8.68 4.81
CA HIS A 656 -9.12 7.61 3.95
C HIS A 656 -9.42 7.93 2.47
N PRO A 657 -8.46 7.83 1.54
CA PRO A 657 -8.71 8.08 0.13
C PRO A 657 -9.86 7.25 -0.45
N PHE A 658 -9.93 5.97 -0.10
CA PHE A 658 -11.13 5.15 -0.25
C PHE A 658 -11.94 5.18 1.05
N SER A 659 -13.18 5.70 1.01
CA SER A 659 -14.01 5.91 2.20
C SER A 659 -15.31 5.11 2.09
N ARG A 660 -15.33 3.90 2.66
CA ARG A 660 -16.48 2.98 2.59
C ARG A 660 -16.89 2.50 3.99
N ASN A 661 -18.17 2.63 4.32
CA ASN A 661 -18.77 1.84 5.40
C ASN A 661 -19.23 0.51 4.81
N HIS A 662 -18.75 -0.59 5.39
CA HIS A 662 -19.07 -1.96 4.97
C HIS A 662 -19.21 -2.84 6.22
N ASN A 663 -20.02 -3.89 6.12
CA ASN A 663 -20.45 -4.71 7.24
C ASN A 663 -20.64 -6.16 6.76
N ASN A 664 -20.56 -7.13 7.66
CA ASN A 664 -20.88 -8.51 7.32
C ASN A 664 -22.40 -8.82 7.42
N ASN A 665 -22.75 -10.03 7.00
CA ASN A 665 -24.11 -10.56 6.89
C ASN A 665 -24.77 -10.92 8.24
N ASN A 666 -23.98 -11.12 9.29
CA ASN A 666 -24.45 -11.54 10.60
C ASN A 666 -24.50 -10.41 11.63
N ALA A 667 -23.87 -9.26 11.33
CA ALA A 667 -23.77 -8.12 12.22
C ALA A 667 -25.02 -7.23 12.16
N ALA A 668 -25.29 -6.58 13.28
CA ALA A 668 -26.32 -5.56 13.38
C ALA A 668 -26.08 -4.44 12.36
N PRO A 669 -27.14 -3.76 11.89
CA PRO A 669 -26.96 -2.66 10.97
C PRO A 669 -26.09 -1.52 11.54
N GLN A 670 -25.17 -1.01 10.72
CA GLN A 670 -24.21 0.04 11.11
C GLN A 670 -24.05 1.19 10.10
N ASP A 671 -24.95 1.31 9.12
CA ASP A 671 -24.95 2.46 8.22
C ASP A 671 -25.18 3.77 9.00
N PRO A 672 -24.68 4.93 8.54
CA PRO A 672 -24.67 6.16 9.35
C PRO A 672 -26.03 6.56 9.97
N ALA A 673 -27.13 6.34 9.25
CA ALA A 673 -28.48 6.65 9.70
C ALA A 673 -29.02 5.76 10.83
N GLN A 674 -28.28 4.74 11.29
CA GLN A 674 -28.66 3.89 12.42
C GLN A 674 -28.71 4.65 13.73
N TRP A 675 -27.75 5.56 13.95
CA TRP A 675 -27.65 6.35 15.16
C TRP A 675 -27.66 7.83 14.81
N PRO A 676 -28.46 8.68 15.50
CA PRO A 676 -28.43 10.12 15.28
C PRO A 676 -27.04 10.73 15.47
N THR A 677 -26.26 10.24 16.43
CA THR A 677 -24.90 10.74 16.72
C THR A 677 -23.91 10.40 15.60
N VAL A 678 -23.97 9.16 15.09
CA VAL A 678 -23.15 8.71 13.95
C VAL A 678 -23.54 9.47 12.69
N ALA A 679 -24.84 9.68 12.44
CA ALA A 679 -25.31 10.47 11.30
C ALA A 679 -24.80 11.92 11.34
N GLU A 680 -24.81 12.57 12.51
CA GLU A 680 -24.30 13.93 12.69
C GLU A 680 -22.79 14.00 12.43
N ALA A 681 -22.00 13.13 13.07
CA ALA A 681 -20.56 13.11 12.89
C ALA A 681 -20.14 12.73 11.46
N THR A 682 -20.83 11.76 10.85
CA THR A 682 -20.57 11.34 9.46
C THR A 682 -20.84 12.47 8.48
N ARG A 683 -21.92 13.24 8.70
CA ARG A 683 -22.25 14.40 7.88
C ARG A 683 -21.21 15.50 8.02
N GLU A 684 -20.81 15.85 9.24
CA GLU A 684 -19.79 16.86 9.49
C GLU A 684 -18.45 16.47 8.82
N ALA A 685 -18.01 15.23 9.04
CA ALA A 685 -16.78 14.67 8.49
C ALA A 685 -16.78 14.62 6.96
N ASN A 686 -17.86 14.14 6.36
CA ASN A 686 -17.94 14.05 4.91
C ASN A 686 -18.18 15.41 4.26
N LEU A 687 -18.92 16.35 4.85
CA LEU A 687 -19.00 17.70 4.30
C LEU A 687 -17.64 18.42 4.35
N PHE A 688 -16.84 18.17 5.39
CA PHE A 688 -15.43 18.59 5.39
C PHE A 688 -14.70 17.92 4.23
N ARG A 689 -14.69 16.58 4.14
CA ARG A 689 -14.05 15.84 3.04
C ARG A 689 -14.42 16.41 1.66
N TYR A 690 -15.72 16.57 1.39
CA TYR A 690 -16.26 17.02 0.12
C TYR A 690 -15.81 18.45 -0.22
N ARG A 691 -15.61 19.30 0.79
CA ARG A 691 -15.05 20.63 0.60
C ARG A 691 -13.60 20.59 0.12
N TYR A 692 -12.83 19.61 0.58
CA TYR A 692 -11.40 19.44 0.26
C TYR A 692 -11.12 18.43 -0.86
N LEU A 693 -12.15 17.88 -1.51
CA LEU A 693 -11.97 16.98 -2.65
C LEU A 693 -11.14 17.55 -3.80
N PRO A 694 -11.19 18.86 -4.15
CA PRO A 694 -10.29 19.39 -5.18
C PRO A 694 -8.80 19.22 -4.82
N TYR A 695 -8.45 19.35 -3.53
CA TYR A 695 -7.10 19.09 -3.06
C TYR A 695 -6.77 17.59 -3.07
N LEU A 696 -7.64 16.74 -2.52
CA LEU A 696 -7.43 15.28 -2.53
C LEU A 696 -7.30 14.74 -3.96
N TYR A 697 -8.15 15.20 -4.88
CA TYR A 697 -8.08 14.86 -6.30
C TYR A 697 -6.76 15.33 -6.92
N SER A 698 -6.31 16.54 -6.61
CA SER A 698 -5.03 17.05 -7.08
C SER A 698 -3.83 16.22 -6.57
N LEU A 699 -3.89 15.72 -5.33
CA LEU A 699 -2.87 14.82 -4.79
C LEU A 699 -2.81 13.51 -5.57
N HIS A 700 -3.96 12.89 -5.84
CA HIS A 700 -4.01 11.70 -6.70
C HIS A 700 -3.51 11.99 -8.11
N PHE A 701 -3.86 13.13 -8.69
CA PHE A 701 -3.41 13.51 -10.05
C PHE A 701 -1.90 13.69 -10.11
N ALA A 702 -1.32 14.35 -9.09
CA ALA A 702 0.13 14.48 -8.94
C ALA A 702 0.80 13.11 -8.81
N SER A 703 0.26 12.22 -7.97
CA SER A 703 0.76 10.85 -7.79
C SER A 703 0.67 10.02 -9.06
N SER A 704 -0.43 10.10 -9.83
CA SER A 704 -0.55 9.38 -11.11
C SER A 704 0.40 9.89 -12.20
N ILE A 705 0.77 11.17 -12.18
CA ILE A 705 1.74 11.74 -13.14
C ILE A 705 3.18 11.50 -12.72
N ALA A 706 3.53 11.82 -11.48
CA ALA A 706 4.92 11.90 -11.02
C ALA A 706 5.31 10.76 -10.08
N GLY A 707 4.34 10.05 -9.54
CA GLY A 707 4.47 9.15 -8.40
C GLY A 707 4.42 9.89 -7.05
N GLY A 708 4.52 9.15 -5.97
CA GLY A 708 4.52 9.65 -4.60
C GLY A 708 3.20 9.41 -3.87
N THR A 709 3.13 9.88 -2.62
CA THR A 709 2.09 9.53 -1.67
C THR A 709 0.96 10.58 -1.61
N VAL A 710 -0.26 10.11 -1.32
CA VAL A 710 -1.44 10.96 -1.05
C VAL A 710 -1.65 11.11 0.45
N VAL A 711 -1.74 9.99 1.18
CA VAL A 711 -1.66 9.96 2.64
C VAL A 711 -0.21 9.75 3.03
N ARG A 712 0.35 10.67 3.82
CA ARG A 712 1.77 10.66 4.19
C ARG A 712 1.95 10.42 5.68
N PRO A 713 2.86 9.52 6.08
CA PRO A 713 3.45 9.57 7.40
C PRO A 713 4.08 10.95 7.67
N VAL A 714 3.97 11.44 8.91
CA VAL A 714 4.47 12.77 9.25
C VAL A 714 5.97 12.93 8.96
N PHE A 715 6.76 11.86 9.13
CA PHE A 715 8.20 11.90 8.87
C PHE A 715 8.56 12.14 7.39
N PHE A 716 7.64 11.99 6.44
CA PHE A 716 7.90 12.31 5.03
C PHE A 716 8.18 13.80 4.84
N GLU A 717 7.45 14.65 5.57
CA GLU A 717 7.59 16.11 5.51
C GLU A 717 8.65 16.64 6.48
N PHE A 718 8.97 15.86 7.52
CA PHE A 718 9.87 16.25 8.61
C PHE A 718 10.91 15.16 8.93
N PRO A 719 11.67 14.66 7.93
CA PRO A 719 12.53 13.49 8.11
C PRO A 719 13.75 13.75 9.01
N ARG A 720 13.99 14.99 9.44
CA ARG A 720 15.06 15.35 10.39
C ARG A 720 14.55 15.51 11.83
N ASP A 721 13.26 15.36 12.05
CA ASP A 721 12.63 15.42 13.36
C ASP A 721 12.31 14.00 13.84
N ASN A 722 13.14 13.48 14.73
CA ASN A 722 13.03 12.09 15.19
C ASN A 722 11.73 11.80 15.98
N GLN A 723 11.03 12.82 16.46
CA GLN A 723 9.74 12.65 17.13
C GLN A 723 8.65 12.20 16.16
N THR A 724 8.86 12.40 14.85
CA THR A 724 7.89 12.04 13.80
C THR A 724 7.97 10.58 13.36
N TYR A 725 9.03 9.87 13.75
CA TYR A 725 9.33 8.54 13.23
C TYR A 725 8.36 7.45 13.69
N ASP A 726 7.58 7.68 14.73
CA ASP A 726 6.65 6.68 15.30
C ASP A 726 5.23 7.26 15.49
N LEU A 727 4.86 8.24 14.67
CA LEU A 727 3.54 8.87 14.71
C LEU A 727 2.53 8.10 13.84
N GLY A 728 2.28 6.82 14.16
CA GLY A 728 1.35 5.99 13.36
C GLY A 728 -0.13 6.39 13.45
N LEU A 729 -0.52 7.13 14.49
CA LEU A 729 -1.92 7.51 14.76
C LEU A 729 -2.25 8.97 14.39
N GLN A 730 -1.36 9.64 13.66
CA GLN A 730 -1.63 10.91 13.00
C GLN A 730 -0.91 10.91 11.66
N PHE A 731 -1.49 11.54 10.64
CA PHE A 731 -0.94 11.48 9.29
C PHE A 731 -1.29 12.76 8.53
N MET A 732 -0.76 12.88 7.31
CA MET A 732 -1.00 14.06 6.48
C MET A 732 -1.70 13.70 5.18
N TRP A 733 -2.51 14.62 4.65
CA TRP A 733 -2.89 14.63 3.24
C TRP A 733 -1.93 15.52 2.45
N GLY A 734 -1.09 14.87 1.64
CA GLY A 734 0.03 15.49 0.98
C GLY A 734 0.91 16.24 2.00
N PRO A 735 1.51 17.38 1.61
CA PRO A 735 2.33 18.19 2.51
C PRO A 735 1.53 19.19 3.37
N GLY A 736 0.20 19.31 3.15
CA GLY A 736 -0.55 20.49 3.54
C GLY A 736 -1.50 20.35 4.73
N LEU A 737 -2.04 19.16 4.99
CA LEU A 737 -3.06 18.96 6.03
C LEU A 737 -2.60 17.89 7.02
N MET A 738 -2.59 18.19 8.31
CA MET A 738 -2.41 17.23 9.40
C MET A 738 -3.77 16.74 9.90
N ILE A 739 -3.92 15.43 10.05
CA ILE A 739 -5.12 14.76 10.55
C ILE A 739 -4.77 14.07 11.87
N VAL A 740 -5.52 14.35 12.93
CA VAL A 740 -5.32 13.78 14.26
C VAL A 740 -6.61 13.09 14.73
N PRO A 741 -6.81 11.79 14.40
CA PRO A 741 -8.01 11.06 14.79
C PRO A 741 -8.07 10.77 16.30
N VAL A 742 -9.29 10.62 16.83
CA VAL A 742 -9.51 10.08 18.18
C VAL A 742 -9.58 8.57 18.10
N THR A 743 -8.69 7.89 18.81
CA THR A 743 -8.53 6.43 18.73
C THR A 743 -8.85 5.69 20.02
N GLU A 744 -9.35 6.39 21.04
CA GLU A 744 -9.62 5.84 22.37
C GLU A 744 -11.09 6.07 22.74
N GLN A 745 -11.71 5.07 23.38
CA GLN A 745 -13.09 5.14 23.84
C GLN A 745 -13.26 6.21 24.94
N GLY A 746 -14.34 7.00 24.86
CA GLY A 746 -14.68 8.02 25.83
C GLY A 746 -13.80 9.27 25.75
N ALA A 747 -12.83 9.34 24.84
CA ALA A 747 -11.92 10.45 24.72
C ALA A 747 -12.61 11.68 24.11
N GLU A 748 -12.50 12.81 24.79
CA GLU A 748 -12.98 14.14 24.35
C GLU A 748 -11.79 15.08 24.04
N THR A 749 -10.56 14.60 24.22
CA THR A 749 -9.32 15.26 23.82
C THR A 749 -8.35 14.26 23.22
N VAL A 750 -7.50 14.70 22.29
CA VAL A 750 -6.45 13.88 21.67
C VAL A 750 -5.11 14.61 21.76
N SER A 751 -4.03 13.87 22.04
CA SER A 751 -2.68 14.41 22.05
C SER A 751 -2.09 14.32 20.64
N ALA A 752 -1.50 15.40 20.15
CA ALA A 752 -0.79 15.40 18.87
C ALA A 752 0.61 16.00 19.00
N TYR A 753 1.55 15.46 18.24
CA TYR A 753 2.84 16.09 18.01
C TYR A 753 2.80 16.92 16.72
N LEU A 754 3.08 18.21 16.83
CA LEU A 754 3.18 19.15 15.72
C LEU A 754 4.64 19.63 15.59
N PRO A 755 5.34 19.30 14.48
CA PRO A 755 6.70 19.77 14.25
C PRO A 755 6.81 21.29 14.34
N THR A 756 7.74 21.78 15.16
CA THR A 756 7.91 23.22 15.46
C THR A 756 8.58 24.00 14.34
N SER A 757 9.14 23.30 13.34
CA SER A 757 9.66 23.88 12.11
C SER A 757 8.56 24.38 11.16
N ALA A 758 7.29 24.09 11.46
CA ALA A 758 6.13 24.60 10.74
C ALA A 758 5.14 25.29 11.69
N THR A 759 4.35 26.20 11.15
CA THR A 759 3.16 26.74 11.82
C THR A 759 1.95 25.89 11.45
N TRP A 760 0.99 25.74 12.34
CA TRP A 760 -0.22 24.95 12.10
C TRP A 760 -1.46 25.77 12.42
N TYR A 761 -2.44 25.75 11.52
CA TYR A 761 -3.69 26.50 11.65
C TYR A 761 -4.88 25.57 11.71
N SER A 762 -5.80 25.75 12.67
CA SER A 762 -6.99 24.90 12.74
C SER A 762 -7.96 25.17 11.58
N LEU A 763 -8.53 24.09 11.06
CA LEU A 763 -9.55 24.11 10.01
C LEU A 763 -10.94 23.73 10.51
N ARG A 764 -11.13 23.60 11.83
CA ARG A 764 -12.44 23.31 12.40
C ARG A 764 -13.20 24.61 12.63
N ASP A 765 -14.52 24.56 12.51
CA ASP A 765 -15.35 25.76 12.56
C ASP A 765 -15.21 26.54 13.88
N GLY A 766 -15.06 25.84 15.01
CA GLY A 766 -14.99 26.46 16.34
C GLY A 766 -13.74 27.30 16.60
N ASP A 767 -12.60 26.91 16.02
CA ASP A 767 -11.29 27.58 16.19
C ASP A 767 -10.62 27.90 14.84
N TYR A 768 -11.43 28.08 13.80
CA TYR A 768 -10.96 28.25 12.42
C TYR A 768 -9.94 29.39 12.30
N GLY A 769 -8.79 29.07 11.72
CA GLY A 769 -7.68 30.00 11.47
C GLY A 769 -6.77 30.26 12.68
N GLU A 770 -7.07 29.71 13.85
CA GLU A 770 -6.23 29.86 15.04
C GLU A 770 -4.96 29.02 14.93
N THR A 771 -3.85 29.54 15.44
CA THR A 771 -2.58 28.81 15.48
C THR A 771 -2.59 27.74 16.58
N VAL A 772 -2.16 26.53 16.25
CA VAL A 772 -2.16 25.37 17.14
C VAL A 772 -0.73 24.88 17.36
N PHE A 773 -0.46 24.36 18.56
CA PHE A 773 0.83 23.81 18.97
C PHE A 773 0.67 22.35 19.44
N SER A 774 1.78 21.62 19.55
CA SER A 774 1.80 20.27 20.12
C SER A 774 1.13 20.22 21.50
N GLY A 775 0.41 19.13 21.77
CA GLY A 775 -0.26 18.89 23.05
C GLY A 775 -1.67 18.36 22.89
N ASN A 776 -2.47 18.49 23.95
CA ASN A 776 -3.85 18.02 23.98
C ASN A 776 -4.78 19.00 23.28
N MET A 777 -5.49 18.49 22.28
CA MET A 777 -6.50 19.21 21.51
C MET A 777 -7.88 18.70 21.92
N ARG A 778 -8.85 19.61 22.03
CA ARG A 778 -10.27 19.25 22.15
C ARG A 778 -10.69 18.42 20.94
N ALA A 779 -11.48 17.37 21.11
CA ALA A 779 -11.98 16.53 20.04
C ALA A 779 -13.31 15.91 20.47
N ARG A 780 -14.35 16.74 20.66
CA ARG A 780 -15.63 16.24 21.18
C ARG A 780 -16.33 15.35 20.16
N LYS A 781 -17.27 14.52 20.60
CA LYS A 781 -18.07 13.69 19.68
C LYS A 781 -18.97 14.51 18.75
N THR A 782 -19.35 15.72 19.17
CA THR A 782 -20.19 16.67 18.43
C THR A 782 -19.38 17.64 17.57
N GLU A 783 -18.12 17.31 17.29
CA GLU A 783 -17.22 18.18 16.55
C GLU A 783 -16.29 17.36 15.67
N MET A 784 -15.81 18.02 14.63
CA MET A 784 -14.75 17.48 13.80
C MET A 784 -13.47 17.21 14.60
N ILE A 785 -12.80 16.09 14.26
CA ILE A 785 -11.45 15.80 14.76
C ILE A 785 -10.50 16.94 14.40
N PRO A 786 -9.40 17.13 15.15
CA PRO A 786 -8.40 18.12 14.77
C PRO A 786 -7.85 17.86 13.35
N VAL A 787 -8.07 18.85 12.48
CA VAL A 787 -7.50 18.92 11.13
C VAL A 787 -6.84 20.28 10.99
N LEU A 788 -5.56 20.31 10.64
CA LEU A 788 -4.73 21.51 10.68
C LEU A 788 -4.06 21.75 9.33
N ALA A 789 -4.11 22.97 8.81
CA ALA A 789 -3.29 23.39 7.67
C ALA A 789 -1.88 23.73 8.13
N ARG A 790 -0.88 23.21 7.42
CA ARG A 790 0.52 23.63 7.56
C ARG A 790 0.70 25.04 7.00
N GLY A 791 1.44 25.91 7.67
CA GLY A 791 1.87 27.19 7.12
C GLY A 791 2.76 26.99 5.90
N GLY A 792 2.54 27.79 4.86
CA GLY A 792 3.26 27.72 3.59
C GLY A 792 2.47 27.06 2.44
N VAL A 793 1.20 26.69 2.65
CA VAL A 793 0.42 25.95 1.64
C VAL A 793 -0.81 26.71 1.14
N ILE A 794 -1.16 26.46 -0.12
CA ILE A 794 -2.41 26.89 -0.76
C ILE A 794 -3.22 25.66 -1.13
N ILE A 795 -4.46 25.58 -0.66
CA ILE A 795 -5.32 24.41 -0.80
C ILE A 795 -6.60 24.80 -1.58
N PRO A 796 -6.83 24.22 -2.76
CA PRO A 796 -8.08 24.40 -3.49
C PRO A 796 -9.23 23.62 -2.84
N ARG A 797 -10.40 24.25 -2.80
CA ARG A 797 -11.63 23.76 -2.16
C ARG A 797 -12.84 24.08 -3.03
N GLN A 798 -13.97 23.44 -2.74
CA GLN A 798 -15.29 23.80 -3.26
C GLN A 798 -16.32 23.74 -2.12
N PRO A 799 -17.40 24.54 -2.13
CA PRO A 799 -18.54 24.28 -1.26
C PRO A 799 -19.04 22.84 -1.44
N PRO A 800 -19.22 22.07 -0.36
CA PRO A 800 -19.61 20.67 -0.45
C PRO A 800 -21.09 20.51 -0.83
N GLU A 801 -21.44 19.34 -1.34
CA GLU A 801 -22.81 18.88 -1.58
C GLU A 801 -22.92 17.41 -1.15
N THR A 802 -24.12 16.83 -1.25
CA THR A 802 -24.35 15.41 -0.89
C THR A 802 -23.87 14.41 -1.95
N THR A 803 -23.47 14.85 -3.14
CA THR A 803 -22.79 14.04 -4.17
C THR A 803 -21.69 14.85 -4.84
N THR A 804 -20.66 14.18 -5.38
CA THR A 804 -19.63 14.88 -6.16
C THR A 804 -20.16 15.41 -7.50
N THR A 805 -21.17 14.76 -8.08
CA THR A 805 -21.89 15.26 -9.27
C THR A 805 -22.43 16.67 -9.07
N ALA A 806 -22.94 16.95 -7.87
CA ALA A 806 -23.41 18.28 -7.49
C ALA A 806 -22.26 19.20 -7.07
N SER A 807 -21.36 18.75 -6.17
CA SER A 807 -20.32 19.61 -5.60
C SER A 807 -19.34 20.14 -6.65
N ARG A 808 -19.03 19.36 -7.69
CA ARG A 808 -18.13 19.78 -8.79
C ARG A 808 -18.63 20.99 -9.57
N ARG A 809 -19.93 21.30 -9.50
CA ARG A 809 -20.53 22.47 -10.17
C ARG A 809 -20.40 23.75 -9.35
N ASN A 810 -20.04 23.64 -8.08
CA ASN A 810 -19.91 24.79 -7.20
C ASN A 810 -18.66 25.61 -7.54
N PRO A 811 -18.68 26.93 -7.30
CA PRO A 811 -17.49 27.76 -7.43
C PRO A 811 -16.34 27.26 -6.56
N PHE A 812 -15.11 27.48 -7.01
CA PHE A 812 -13.92 27.21 -6.21
C PHE A 812 -13.76 28.20 -5.07
N ASP A 813 -13.03 27.74 -4.07
CA ASP A 813 -12.55 28.47 -2.91
C ASP A 813 -11.07 28.14 -2.71
N LEU A 814 -10.23 29.13 -2.34
CA LEU A 814 -8.82 28.90 -2.02
C LEU A 814 -8.54 29.19 -0.55
N LEU A 815 -7.90 28.23 0.12
CA LEU A 815 -7.31 28.45 1.44
C LEU A 815 -5.82 28.74 1.29
N ILE A 816 -5.35 29.88 1.78
CA ILE A 816 -3.95 30.28 1.84
C ILE A 816 -3.52 30.28 3.30
N ALA A 817 -2.72 29.30 3.72
CA ALA A 817 -2.11 29.26 5.05
C ALA A 817 -0.68 29.78 4.96
N ILE A 818 -0.40 30.96 5.52
CA ILE A 818 0.90 31.62 5.36
C ILE A 818 1.95 30.94 6.23
N ASP A 819 3.17 30.78 5.73
CA ASP A 819 4.34 30.56 6.58
C ASP A 819 4.81 31.91 7.13
N PRO A 820 4.67 32.18 8.45
CA PRO A 820 5.02 33.48 9.02
C PRO A 820 6.53 33.76 9.00
N SER A 821 7.39 32.74 8.80
CA SER A 821 8.84 32.92 8.78
C SER A 821 9.33 33.67 7.53
N ASN A 822 8.59 33.57 6.42
CA ASN A 822 8.96 34.16 5.13
C ASN A 822 7.80 34.89 4.44
N GLY A 823 6.57 34.83 4.98
CA GLY A 823 5.40 35.49 4.42
C GLY A 823 4.92 34.88 3.11
N THR A 824 5.13 33.58 2.89
CA THR A 824 4.79 32.91 1.62
C THR A 824 3.86 31.72 1.80
N ALA A 825 3.20 31.33 0.70
CA ALA A 825 2.52 30.05 0.57
C ALA A 825 2.50 29.59 -0.89
N ALA A 826 2.44 28.29 -1.14
CA ALA A 826 2.34 27.73 -2.48
C ALA A 826 1.40 26.53 -2.55
N GLY A 827 0.84 26.27 -3.72
CA GLY A 827 -0.03 25.13 -3.93
C GLY A 827 -0.32 24.87 -5.39
N PHE A 828 -1.16 23.87 -5.64
CA PHE A 828 -1.52 23.45 -6.99
C PHE A 828 -2.95 22.94 -7.05
N LEU A 829 -3.52 22.98 -8.26
CA LEU A 829 -4.83 22.39 -8.59
C LEU A 829 -4.70 21.67 -9.92
N TYR A 830 -5.07 20.39 -9.94
CA TYR A 830 -5.36 19.66 -11.17
C TYR A 830 -6.87 19.54 -11.36
N TRP A 831 -7.34 19.76 -12.59
CA TRP A 831 -8.76 19.67 -12.90
C TRP A 831 -9.00 19.16 -14.32
N ASP A 832 -9.76 18.08 -14.44
CA ASP A 832 -10.26 17.50 -15.69
C ASP A 832 -11.77 17.23 -15.58
N ASP A 833 -12.36 16.50 -16.53
CA ASP A 833 -13.77 16.11 -16.48
C ASP A 833 -14.14 15.18 -15.31
N GLY A 834 -13.14 14.55 -14.68
CA GLY A 834 -13.27 13.68 -13.53
C GLY A 834 -13.62 12.23 -13.85
N GLU A 835 -13.79 11.85 -15.12
CA GLU A 835 -14.32 10.53 -15.50
C GLU A 835 -13.73 9.90 -16.77
N SER A 836 -13.14 10.67 -17.69
CA SER A 836 -12.60 10.11 -18.94
C SER A 836 -11.41 9.18 -18.70
N VAL A 837 -11.31 8.10 -19.47
CA VAL A 837 -10.15 7.19 -19.44
C VAL A 837 -8.88 7.96 -19.80
N ILE A 838 -7.82 7.82 -18.98
CA ILE A 838 -6.49 8.36 -19.28
C ILE A 838 -5.60 7.23 -19.78
N SER A 839 -5.25 7.27 -21.07
CA SER A 839 -4.26 6.38 -21.66
C SER A 839 -2.85 6.98 -21.61
N ASP A 840 -2.74 8.30 -21.76
CA ASP A 840 -1.48 9.03 -21.73
C ASP A 840 -1.69 10.49 -21.24
N PHE A 841 -1.07 10.84 -20.11
CA PHE A 841 -1.10 12.20 -19.57
C PHE A 841 -0.45 13.24 -20.50
N GLY A 842 0.45 12.84 -21.41
CA GLY A 842 1.08 13.75 -22.36
C GLY A 842 0.13 14.30 -23.42
N SER A 843 -0.99 13.61 -23.68
CA SER A 843 -2.00 14.01 -24.67
C SER A 843 -3.39 14.25 -24.08
N TYR A 844 -3.64 13.80 -22.85
CA TYR A 844 -4.91 13.97 -22.17
C TYR A 844 -5.14 15.45 -21.77
N PRO A 845 -6.33 16.02 -22.05
CA PRO A 845 -6.63 17.42 -21.72
C PRO A 845 -6.99 17.58 -20.24
N PHE A 846 -6.19 18.34 -19.51
CA PHE A 846 -6.47 18.74 -18.13
C PHE A 846 -5.88 20.11 -17.83
N TYR A 847 -6.45 20.82 -16.87
CA TYR A 847 -5.87 22.03 -16.32
C TYR A 847 -4.93 21.71 -15.15
N GLU A 848 -3.78 22.36 -15.16
CA GLU A 848 -2.88 22.46 -14.03
C GLU A 848 -2.69 23.94 -13.70
N PHE A 849 -2.97 24.30 -12.45
CA PHE A 849 -2.68 25.61 -11.90
C PHE A 849 -1.63 25.52 -10.81
N ARG A 850 -0.72 26.49 -10.79
CA ARG A 850 0.23 26.73 -9.71
C ARG A 850 -0.11 28.05 -9.05
N PHE A 851 -0.24 28.00 -7.72
CA PHE A 851 -0.55 29.16 -6.90
C PHE A 851 0.69 29.54 -6.10
N THR A 852 1.00 30.83 -6.05
CA THR A 852 2.01 31.36 -5.14
C THR A 852 1.48 32.61 -4.47
N PHE A 853 1.65 32.70 -3.16
CA PHE A 853 1.29 33.85 -2.36
C PHE A 853 2.51 34.44 -1.67
N THR A 854 2.60 35.76 -1.65
CA THR A 854 3.64 36.49 -0.92
C THR A 854 3.03 37.69 -0.21
N THR A 855 3.47 37.97 1.01
CA THR A 855 3.08 39.17 1.75
C THR A 855 4.27 39.81 2.43
N ASN A 856 4.27 41.15 2.45
CA ASN A 856 5.23 41.96 3.20
C ASN A 856 4.50 43.18 3.78
N ALA A 857 5.26 44.10 4.41
CA ALA A 857 4.68 45.28 5.05
C ALA A 857 3.98 46.24 4.07
N GLU A 858 4.30 46.21 2.78
CA GLU A 858 3.72 47.12 1.78
C GLU A 858 2.50 46.52 1.07
N SER A 859 2.59 45.25 0.69
CA SER A 859 1.55 44.58 -0.11
C SER A 859 1.51 43.07 0.08
N SER A 860 0.38 42.49 -0.34
CA SER A 860 0.20 41.06 -0.50
C SER A 860 -0.21 40.76 -1.94
N LYS A 861 0.19 39.60 -2.44
CA LYS A 861 -0.05 39.16 -3.81
C LYS A 861 -0.29 37.67 -3.88
N LEU A 862 -1.40 37.27 -4.51
CA LEU A 862 -1.62 35.92 -5.03
C LEU A 862 -1.33 35.93 -6.54
N THR A 863 -0.49 35.02 -6.99
CA THR A 863 -0.24 34.74 -8.41
C THR A 863 -0.82 33.38 -8.75
N ILE A 864 -1.60 33.33 -9.83
CA ILE A 864 -2.22 32.13 -10.38
C ILE A 864 -1.60 31.89 -11.75
N MET A 865 -0.84 30.81 -11.89
CA MET A 865 -0.21 30.43 -13.15
C MET A 865 -0.89 29.20 -13.73
N ARG A 866 -1.38 29.29 -14.96
CA ARG A 866 -1.90 28.14 -15.72
C ARG A 866 -0.76 27.47 -16.47
N ILE A 867 -0.49 26.21 -16.14
CA ILE A 867 0.61 25.41 -16.72
C ILE A 867 0.13 24.63 -17.95
N SER A 868 -1.05 24.00 -17.85
CA SER A 868 -1.68 23.28 -18.95
C SER A 868 -3.09 23.79 -19.23
N ASN A 869 -3.56 23.57 -20.45
CA ASN A 869 -4.94 23.87 -20.83
C ASN A 869 -5.75 22.57 -20.82
N GLY A 870 -6.90 22.59 -20.17
CA GLY A 870 -7.93 21.57 -20.35
C GLY A 870 -8.87 21.91 -21.51
N ASN A 871 -9.93 21.12 -21.65
CA ASN A 871 -10.96 21.28 -22.68
C ASN A 871 -12.37 21.43 -22.08
N ILE A 872 -12.48 21.48 -20.76
CA ILE A 872 -13.74 21.67 -20.05
C ILE A 872 -13.90 23.12 -19.59
N ARG A 873 -15.14 23.53 -19.36
CA ARG A 873 -15.43 24.78 -18.66
C ARG A 873 -15.27 24.58 -17.16
N MET A 874 -14.64 25.53 -16.48
CA MET A 874 -14.45 25.48 -15.04
C MET A 874 -15.47 26.37 -14.31
N PRO A 875 -15.90 25.99 -13.09
CA PRO A 875 -16.48 26.93 -12.16
C PRO A 875 -15.51 28.10 -11.87
N THR A 876 -16.07 29.26 -11.53
CA THR A 876 -15.27 30.42 -11.11
C THR A 876 -14.67 30.19 -9.73
N LEU A 877 -13.57 30.86 -9.41
CA LEU A 877 -13.07 31.02 -8.05
C LEU A 877 -13.75 32.24 -7.43
N ASP A 878 -14.53 32.03 -6.37
CA ASP A 878 -15.39 33.06 -5.78
C ASP A 878 -14.97 33.49 -4.37
N SER A 879 -14.18 32.67 -3.69
CA SER A 879 -13.71 32.96 -2.34
C SER A 879 -12.26 32.59 -2.10
N ILE A 880 -11.62 33.37 -1.23
CA ILE A 880 -10.26 33.12 -0.75
C ILE A 880 -10.23 33.37 0.76
N ASP A 881 -9.70 32.42 1.52
CA ASP A 881 -9.37 32.57 2.94
C ASP A 881 -7.86 32.65 3.10
N VAL A 882 -7.37 33.70 3.76
CA VAL A 882 -5.94 33.88 4.07
C VAL A 882 -5.74 33.81 5.57
N LEU A 883 -5.12 32.73 6.04
CA LEU A 883 -4.78 32.49 7.44
C LEU A 883 -3.39 33.06 7.76
N GLY A 884 -3.26 33.68 8.94
CA GLY A 884 -1.99 34.18 9.44
C GLY A 884 -1.47 35.42 8.70
N LEU A 885 -2.37 36.25 8.12
CA LEU A 885 -1.99 37.46 7.41
C LEU A 885 -1.44 38.51 8.40
N PRO A 886 -0.13 38.84 8.38
CA PRO A 886 0.48 39.61 9.47
C PRO A 886 0.08 41.10 9.45
N TYR A 887 -0.30 41.63 8.29
CA TYR A 887 -0.63 43.05 8.09
C TYR A 887 -2.08 43.20 7.64
N ALA A 888 -2.82 44.12 8.28
CA ALA A 888 -4.21 44.38 7.93
C ALA A 888 -4.34 44.83 6.46
N PRO A 889 -5.24 44.23 5.66
CA PRO A 889 -5.38 44.55 4.24
C PRO A 889 -6.13 45.87 4.03
N ASN A 890 -5.68 46.68 3.05
CA ASN A 890 -6.47 47.79 2.54
C ASN A 890 -7.45 47.27 1.48
N MET A 891 -8.67 46.95 1.88
CA MET A 891 -9.69 46.37 1.00
C MET A 891 -10.03 47.25 -0.20
N SER A 892 -9.86 48.58 -0.11
CA SER A 892 -10.10 49.48 -1.25
C SER A 892 -9.08 49.35 -2.39
N THR A 893 -7.99 48.63 -2.15
CA THR A 893 -6.88 48.47 -3.10
C THR A 893 -6.80 47.09 -3.72
N VAL A 894 -7.75 46.20 -3.40
CA VAL A 894 -7.78 44.83 -3.93
C VAL A 894 -8.06 44.91 -5.43
N LYS A 895 -7.12 44.40 -6.22
CA LYS A 895 -7.19 44.40 -7.68
C LYS A 895 -6.92 43.03 -8.26
N TYR A 896 -7.74 42.60 -9.21
CA TYR A 896 -7.51 41.45 -10.08
C TYR A 896 -7.18 41.97 -11.47
N MET A 897 -6.01 41.64 -12.02
CA MET A 897 -5.60 42.07 -13.38
C MET A 897 -5.83 43.58 -13.63
N GLU A 898 -5.43 44.42 -12.65
CA GLU A 898 -5.61 45.88 -12.60
C GLU A 898 -7.01 46.41 -12.27
N GLU A 899 -8.06 45.58 -12.35
CA GLU A 899 -9.43 45.94 -12.04
C GLU A 899 -9.74 45.83 -10.54
N THR A 900 -10.39 46.85 -9.98
CA THR A 900 -10.79 46.85 -8.56
C THR A 900 -11.83 45.76 -8.32
N VAL A 901 -11.60 44.95 -7.28
CA VAL A 901 -12.53 43.92 -6.81
C VAL A 901 -13.51 44.54 -5.82
N ASP A 902 -14.81 44.24 -5.97
CA ASP A 902 -15.80 44.61 -4.96
C ASP A 902 -15.59 43.77 -3.70
N MET A 903 -15.26 44.46 -2.60
CA MET A 903 -14.95 43.85 -1.31
C MET A 903 -16.09 43.97 -0.28
N THR A 904 -17.31 44.33 -0.70
CA THR A 904 -18.45 44.53 0.21
C THR A 904 -18.83 43.31 1.05
N GLN A 905 -18.61 42.09 0.53
CA GLN A 905 -18.86 40.83 1.24
C GLN A 905 -17.61 40.25 1.93
N SER A 906 -16.49 40.97 1.85
CA SER A 906 -15.21 40.52 2.39
C SER A 906 -14.99 41.04 3.81
N SER A 907 -14.15 40.38 4.59
CA SER A 907 -13.90 40.74 5.99
C SER A 907 -12.49 40.40 6.42
N TYR A 908 -11.97 41.14 7.41
CA TYR A 908 -10.68 40.85 8.03
C TYR A 908 -10.81 40.85 9.55
N ASP A 909 -10.41 39.75 10.17
CA ASP A 909 -10.36 39.59 11.62
C ASP A 909 -8.91 39.78 12.09
N GLU A 910 -8.64 40.92 12.72
CA GLU A 910 -7.32 41.28 13.23
C GLU A 910 -6.86 40.38 14.39
N SER A 911 -7.79 39.83 15.17
CA SER A 911 -7.47 38.95 16.30
C SER A 911 -7.01 37.57 15.83
N LYS A 912 -7.65 37.06 14.77
CA LYS A 912 -7.32 35.77 14.15
C LYS A 912 -6.33 35.89 12.99
N LYS A 913 -5.98 37.11 12.58
CA LYS A 913 -5.17 37.38 11.38
C LYS A 913 -5.74 36.68 10.14
N LEU A 914 -7.06 36.76 9.98
CA LEU A 914 -7.83 36.05 8.97
C LEU A 914 -8.47 37.03 7.99
N PHE A 915 -8.07 36.96 6.72
CA PHE A 915 -8.70 37.74 5.64
C PHE A 915 -9.58 36.83 4.78
N LYS A 916 -10.87 37.17 4.68
CA LYS A 916 -11.85 36.49 3.83
C LYS A 916 -12.22 37.38 2.67
N ILE A 917 -11.82 37.00 1.46
CA ILE A 917 -12.18 37.64 0.20
C ILE A 917 -13.38 36.89 -0.38
N ARG A 918 -14.45 37.61 -0.74
CA ARG A 918 -15.70 37.06 -1.28
C ARG A 918 -16.21 37.95 -2.40
N LYS A 919 -16.37 37.37 -3.61
CA LYS A 919 -17.03 38.00 -4.75
C LYS A 919 -17.51 36.90 -5.71
N GLN A 920 -18.79 36.92 -6.07
CA GLN A 920 -19.33 35.98 -7.04
C GLN A 920 -18.70 36.18 -8.41
N GLY A 921 -18.30 35.09 -9.07
CA GLY A 921 -17.66 35.13 -10.38
C GLY A 921 -16.34 35.89 -10.40
N MET A 922 -15.57 35.87 -9.29
CA MET A 922 -14.38 36.73 -9.14
C MET A 922 -13.30 36.42 -10.17
N ILE A 923 -12.98 35.14 -10.38
CA ILE A 923 -11.96 34.70 -11.35
C ILE A 923 -12.48 33.49 -12.13
N ALA A 924 -12.60 33.61 -13.46
CA ALA A 924 -12.80 32.48 -14.34
C ALA A 924 -11.44 31.79 -14.62
N LEU A 925 -11.16 30.70 -13.92
CA LEU A 925 -9.83 30.05 -13.92
C LEU A 925 -9.42 29.51 -15.29
N ASP A 926 -10.37 29.08 -16.10
CA ASP A 926 -10.19 28.58 -17.46
C ASP A 926 -10.08 29.70 -18.51
N GLU A 927 -10.65 30.88 -18.25
CA GLU A 927 -10.64 32.02 -19.18
C GLU A 927 -9.54 33.05 -18.88
N GLN A 928 -8.88 32.97 -17.72
CA GLN A 928 -7.81 33.89 -17.34
C GLN A 928 -6.57 33.79 -18.26
N PRO A 929 -5.73 34.85 -18.33
CA PRO A 929 -4.42 34.75 -18.96
C PRO A 929 -3.52 33.72 -18.27
N THR A 930 -2.41 33.36 -18.92
CA THR A 930 -1.46 32.34 -18.40
C THR A 930 -0.96 32.67 -16.98
N ILE A 931 -0.80 33.96 -16.68
CA ILE A 931 -0.48 34.45 -15.34
C ILE A 931 -1.53 35.48 -14.98
N ALA A 932 -2.21 35.28 -13.85
CA ALA A 932 -3.11 36.25 -13.26
C ALA A 932 -2.67 36.63 -11.84
N GLU A 933 -2.92 37.87 -11.44
CA GLU A 933 -2.51 38.39 -10.14
C GLU A 933 -3.69 39.05 -9.41
N LEU A 934 -3.81 38.75 -8.12
CA LEU A 934 -4.69 39.43 -7.17
C LEU A 934 -3.80 40.11 -6.11
N ILE A 935 -3.84 41.45 -6.06
CA ILE A 935 -2.91 42.27 -5.27
C ILE A 935 -3.69 43.24 -4.38
N TRP A 936 -3.21 43.49 -3.17
CA TRP A 936 -3.67 44.60 -2.32
C TRP A 936 -2.52 45.19 -1.50
N SER A 937 -2.66 46.46 -1.12
CA SER A 937 -1.74 47.08 -0.16
C SER A 937 -2.16 46.77 1.29
N THR A 938 -1.24 46.93 2.22
CA THR A 938 -1.54 46.81 3.65
C THR A 938 -1.84 48.19 4.25
N ASN A 939 -2.52 48.20 5.40
CA ASN A 939 -2.76 49.41 6.20
C ASN A 939 -1.56 49.75 7.12
N GLY A 940 -0.36 49.19 6.88
CA GLY A 940 0.75 49.15 7.84
C GLY A 940 2.03 49.88 7.44
N LEU A 941 2.00 51.22 7.40
CA LEU A 941 2.92 52.14 8.12
C LEU A 941 2.58 53.59 7.70
N THR A 942 1.92 54.35 8.58
CA THR A 942 1.97 55.81 8.54
C THR A 942 3.45 56.19 8.58
N LYS A 943 3.97 56.78 7.50
CA LYS A 943 5.36 57.22 7.37
C LYS A 943 5.73 58.15 8.53
N MET A 944 6.34 57.63 9.60
CA MET A 944 7.29 58.42 10.39
C MET A 944 8.64 58.35 9.67
N SER A 945 8.93 59.41 8.92
CA SER A 945 10.23 59.65 8.31
C SER A 945 11.33 59.57 9.38
N ILE A 946 12.06 58.46 9.40
CA ILE A 946 13.42 58.44 9.94
C ILE A 946 14.33 57.97 8.81
N THR A 947 14.96 58.93 8.15
CA THR A 947 16.08 58.73 7.26
C THR A 947 17.21 57.98 7.97
N ARG A 948 17.46 56.73 7.60
CA ARG A 948 18.78 56.10 7.73
C ARG A 948 19.20 55.50 6.40
N ARG A 949 20.43 55.82 6.01
CA ARG A 949 21.08 55.51 4.72
C ARG A 949 21.20 53.99 4.49
N PRO A 950 21.19 53.51 3.23
CA PRO A 950 21.41 52.10 2.93
C PRO A 950 22.90 51.75 3.01
N SER A 951 23.24 50.67 3.70
CA SER A 951 24.50 49.96 3.52
C SER A 951 24.32 48.90 2.43
N THR A 952 25.06 49.07 1.35
CA THR A 952 25.21 48.14 0.23
C THR A 952 25.81 46.81 0.70
N LEU A 953 25.01 45.72 0.72
CA LEU A 953 25.42 44.34 0.43
C LEU A 953 24.20 43.39 0.54
N ALA A 954 23.29 43.40 -0.45
CA ALA A 954 22.27 42.36 -0.62
C ALA A 954 21.60 42.51 -1.99
N ALA A 955 22.37 42.35 -3.06
CA ALA A 955 21.84 42.30 -4.42
C ALA A 955 22.64 41.27 -5.19
N LEU A 956 22.25 40.00 -5.05
CA LEU A 956 22.54 38.84 -5.90
C LEU A 956 22.33 37.58 -5.04
N LEU A 957 21.08 37.08 -4.96
CA LEU A 957 20.68 35.71 -4.59
C LEU A 957 19.16 35.68 -4.23
N PRO A 958 18.28 35.92 -5.21
CA PRO A 958 17.06 35.11 -5.26
C PRO A 958 16.71 34.78 -6.72
N LEU A 959 17.41 33.82 -7.31
CA LEU A 959 17.04 33.19 -8.60
C LEU A 959 17.52 31.72 -8.70
N LEU A 960 17.99 31.13 -7.59
CA LEU A 960 18.62 29.80 -7.58
C LEU A 960 18.10 28.86 -6.48
N ARG A 961 16.96 29.16 -5.86
CA ARG A 961 16.29 28.25 -4.89
C ARG A 961 14.81 27.96 -5.20
N ILE A 962 14.35 28.27 -6.41
CA ILE A 962 13.02 27.90 -6.90
C ILE A 962 13.02 26.48 -7.54
N LEU A 963 14.19 25.84 -7.69
CA LEU A 963 14.29 24.44 -8.15
C LEU A 963 14.29 23.37 -7.02
N TYR A 964 14.24 23.76 -5.74
CA TYR A 964 14.31 22.78 -4.64
C TYR A 964 12.94 22.32 -4.09
N TRP A 965 11.86 22.74 -4.73
CA TRP A 965 10.53 22.08 -4.68
C TRP A 965 10.28 21.24 -5.95
N PHE A 966 11.30 21.06 -6.78
CA PHE A 966 11.19 20.53 -8.14
C PHE A 966 12.40 19.65 -8.48
N VAL A 967 12.50 18.49 -7.83
CA VAL A 967 12.57 17.19 -8.53
C VAL A 967 11.82 16.17 -7.69
#